data_AF-A0A8X8CAZ8-F1
#
_entry.id   AF-A0A8X8CAZ8-F1
#
_cell.length_a   1.000
_cell.length_b   1.000
_cell.length_c   1.000
_cell.angle_alpha   90.00
_cell.angle_beta   90.00
_cell.angle_gamma   90.00
#
_symmetry.space_group_name_H-M   'P 1'
#
loop_
_entity.id
_entity.type
_entity.pdbx_description
1 polymer ?
#
loop_
_entity_poly.entity_id
_entity_poly.type
_entity_poly.pdbx_seq_one_letter_code
_entity_poly.pdbx_strand_id
1 'polypeptide(L)'
;MRFAYRSTTQMAKQLSGRMMCGFSLVTEEIMQNILSRLPALAFAYAACVNKRWYKICSQILKRPKLASALSLHPSLHDAVEEVIEQVLSEPIHPHFAIACISKEFNLELTHGLIIKKLGSSIPIITNIASGIIGVDGIADELYEEKWETTTAGPNSQESDTVDRGLVLLVGFLPGLKIGTIPLLRPMQESNTLVDKFVMDILHYTSAVSDCPAPTAIIIFGDKTTDMKPIVSKMGKYLVTTYIIEVEDCAMPEETVIVGDASADFVFRNGDNSLNHLARTCYFQAVALVFARDRYKPEGIGEIQFHVTMPKGVMPFGPTLEAASVLQKDSERSWISAKLEGQNGIVVAGEILNDLKQQFGDANKSADIYIGVTKETISTNDSGFLTPGRCLDFYEVRGGGGRYFNVNGVGIQPGDSFLFYQSDSETASSTCDHAFNKLLALKAELKSKNYLHLSKFADKDDKKEVLGGLILSCYCRGESFFRDPFVDSYPFCDSFPTAPVAGLFCRGEIGRGPKSLMNEEYEDVNSPSCRILTTMEEKPKEPKTPMTSFASINEDLILNILKRLPALSFASAACVSKSWNQICNQILYKPKFASAFSLNPDEKVALEEVVDKVLSEPIRPHFSIANVIGSGVDLSERLNFLATKLGFQTPIIVSCTSGIMGRDAVTDEHREVMLEEYWVDGESNPCIGIILTVGFLPGLKVDAIPLFQPRKVTKLQFIKMMFSIGFFIFYCSKLNCSGCRAAMVDNFVMDIKDYATSISGCASPVGIIMFGDEDADQKPVMEKLDHAMSSDTIIIGDERAQFLYRNGIESRNDYESSEYFSAAVALVFARDQDKPCGTGEIQFHAALSSGVSAVGPRYKAVSLKKIVSGTGRTTWLTARREGEHEIQDGQRILDDINNELVNQVGHPDLYIGVTEQRHCFIGSHKSRAMTFLVFHGVMGGDQEYLFADGVGIRTGDYFQFYHSDPSAALSSSSNVSKNFRNLNLDWSSRNCLQARGVYDNVCNKELVGGFVFSCCGRGESFFERCNVDSSPFLDNFPGFPMAGIFCRGEIGRGFSVFNADEGQEEMTSHCCLHVYSAVYLLVSYTPAHP
;
A
#
# COMPACT_ATOMS: atom_id res chain seq x y z
N MET A 1 -65.00 -13.59 -60.93
CA MET A 1 -65.66 -12.66 -59.98
C MET A 1 -64.55 -12.05 -59.12
N ARG A 2 -63.93 -10.90 -59.42
CA ARG A 2 -64.40 -9.50 -59.52
C ARG A 2 -64.89 -8.88 -58.19
N PHE A 3 -64.10 -7.89 -57.73
CA PHE A 3 -64.34 -6.83 -56.72
C PHE A 3 -64.38 -7.25 -55.23
N ALA A 4 -63.68 -6.61 -54.29
CA ALA A 4 -63.56 -5.16 -54.09
C ALA A 4 -62.15 -4.70 -53.64
N TYR A 5 -61.82 -3.47 -54.07
CA TYR A 5 -60.54 -2.76 -53.92
C TYR A 5 -60.86 -1.36 -53.37
N ARG A 6 -59.94 -0.81 -52.55
CA ARG A 6 -59.76 0.61 -52.13
C ARG A 6 -60.55 1.12 -50.92
N SER A 7 -59.86 1.26 -49.78
CA SER A 7 -59.19 2.52 -49.41
C SER A 7 -58.77 2.50 -47.93
N THR A 8 -57.52 2.12 -47.63
CA THR A 8 -56.87 2.35 -46.33
C THR A 8 -55.39 2.66 -46.54
N THR A 9 -55.10 3.89 -46.95
CA THR A 9 -53.74 4.45 -46.93
C THR A 9 -53.79 5.93 -46.54
N GLN A 10 -54.38 6.25 -45.38
CA GLN A 10 -54.21 7.54 -44.71
C GLN A 10 -54.92 7.52 -43.33
N MET A 11 -54.35 6.83 -42.34
CA MET A 11 -54.55 7.05 -40.87
C MET A 11 -53.87 5.90 -40.10
N ALA A 12 -52.54 5.82 -40.15
CA ALA A 12 -51.76 4.93 -39.29
C ALA A 12 -50.51 5.67 -38.77
N LYS A 13 -50.73 6.85 -38.21
CA LYS A 13 -49.68 7.68 -37.61
C LYS A 13 -50.18 8.41 -36.37
N GLN A 14 -50.72 7.65 -35.42
CA GLN A 14 -50.79 8.04 -34.00
C GLN A 14 -51.32 6.84 -33.19
N LEU A 15 -50.68 6.57 -32.05
CA LEU A 15 -51.04 5.60 -31.01
C LEU A 15 -50.56 4.15 -31.19
N SER A 16 -49.27 3.94 -30.92
CA SER A 16 -48.76 2.75 -30.21
C SER A 16 -47.50 3.19 -29.45
N GLY A 17 -47.71 3.81 -28.29
CA GLY A 17 -46.66 4.24 -27.38
C GLY A 17 -45.84 3.03 -26.92
N ARG A 18 -44.68 2.84 -27.55
CA ARG A 18 -43.68 1.86 -27.15
C ARG A 18 -42.99 2.41 -25.90
N MET A 19 -43.18 1.75 -24.77
CA MET A 19 -42.43 1.93 -23.54
C MET A 19 -40.93 1.85 -23.88
N MET A 20 -40.27 3.01 -23.96
CA MET A 20 -38.84 3.10 -24.23
C MET A 20 -38.10 3.14 -22.91
N CYS A 21 -37.30 2.10 -22.69
CA CYS A 21 -36.36 1.96 -21.57
C CYS A 21 -35.46 3.19 -21.46
N GLY A 22 -35.47 3.85 -20.29
CA GLY A 22 -34.78 5.12 -19.99
C GLY A 22 -33.24 5.09 -20.00
N PHE A 23 -32.61 4.11 -20.64
CA PHE A 23 -31.16 4.07 -20.84
C PHE A 23 -30.71 4.89 -22.06
N SER A 24 -31.59 5.35 -22.96
CA SER A 24 -31.15 5.88 -24.27
C SER A 24 -30.48 7.27 -24.29
N LEU A 25 -30.11 7.87 -23.15
CA LEU A 25 -29.71 9.29 -23.07
C LEU A 25 -28.29 9.60 -22.58
N VAL A 26 -27.52 8.62 -22.08
CA VAL A 26 -26.05 8.77 -22.10
C VAL A 26 -25.59 8.28 -23.47
N THR A 27 -25.02 9.18 -24.27
CA THR A 27 -24.39 8.79 -25.53
C THR A 27 -23.30 7.76 -25.21
N GLU A 28 -23.17 6.72 -26.03
CA GLU A 28 -22.08 5.73 -25.90
C GLU A 28 -20.73 6.43 -25.76
N GLU A 29 -20.56 7.59 -26.42
CA GLU A 29 -19.37 8.44 -26.36
C GLU A 29 -19.02 8.97 -24.96
N ILE A 30 -20.01 9.44 -24.19
CA ILE A 30 -19.75 9.94 -22.81
C ILE A 30 -19.39 8.76 -21.90
N MET A 31 -20.13 7.65 -22.03
CA MET A 31 -19.81 6.42 -21.29
C MET A 31 -18.41 5.93 -21.62
N GLN A 32 -18.04 5.92 -22.90
CA GLN A 32 -16.73 5.52 -23.36
C GLN A 32 -15.64 6.45 -22.80
N ASN A 33 -15.85 7.77 -22.81
CA ASN A 33 -14.90 8.74 -22.24
C ASN A 33 -14.70 8.62 -20.73
N ILE A 34 -15.75 8.24 -19.98
CA ILE A 34 -15.64 8.01 -18.53
C ILE A 34 -14.92 6.70 -18.27
N LEU A 35 -15.39 5.63 -18.91
CA LEU A 35 -14.84 4.28 -18.74
C LEU A 35 -13.38 4.22 -19.19
N SER A 36 -12.99 4.97 -20.24
CA SER A 36 -11.61 4.99 -20.73
C SER A 36 -10.61 5.63 -19.76
N ARG A 37 -11.08 6.28 -18.68
CA ARG A 37 -10.26 6.97 -17.68
C ARG A 37 -10.26 6.27 -16.32
N LEU A 38 -10.90 5.11 -16.21
CA LEU A 38 -10.94 4.34 -14.98
C LEU A 38 -9.66 3.52 -14.82
N PRO A 39 -9.10 3.40 -13.61
CA PRO A 39 -8.08 2.39 -13.31
C PRO A 39 -8.57 0.98 -13.67
N ALA A 40 -7.64 0.09 -14.01
CA ALA A 40 -7.93 -1.25 -14.52
C ALA A 40 -8.93 -2.04 -13.66
N LEU A 41 -8.78 -1.98 -12.33
CA LEU A 41 -9.67 -2.67 -11.39
C LEU A 41 -11.10 -2.10 -11.43
N ALA A 42 -11.24 -0.78 -11.35
CA ALA A 42 -12.54 -0.12 -11.44
C ALA A 42 -13.19 -0.35 -12.81
N PHE A 43 -12.39 -0.40 -13.87
CA PHE A 43 -12.82 -0.72 -15.22
C PHE A 43 -13.33 -2.16 -15.36
N ALA A 44 -12.67 -3.14 -14.73
CA ALA A 44 -13.12 -4.53 -14.71
C ALA A 44 -14.48 -4.66 -14.01
N TYR A 45 -14.66 -3.98 -12.87
CA TYR A 45 -15.96 -3.93 -12.20
C TYR A 45 -17.04 -3.27 -13.07
N ALA A 46 -16.68 -2.19 -13.76
CA ALA A 46 -17.57 -1.51 -14.70
C ALA A 46 -18.05 -2.46 -15.82
N ALA A 47 -17.17 -3.32 -16.36
CA ALA A 47 -17.52 -4.30 -17.39
C ALA A 47 -18.57 -5.33 -16.91
N CYS A 48 -18.66 -5.59 -15.61
CA CYS A 48 -19.59 -6.54 -14.99
C CYS A 48 -20.99 -5.95 -14.71
N VAL A 49 -21.19 -4.63 -14.89
CA VAL A 49 -22.43 -3.95 -14.48
C VAL A 49 -23.64 -4.41 -15.30
N ASN A 50 -23.55 -4.42 -16.64
CA ASN A 50 -24.59 -4.93 -17.53
C ASN A 50 -24.05 -5.13 -18.96
N LYS A 51 -24.87 -5.72 -19.86
CA LYS A 51 -24.50 -5.98 -21.26
C LYS A 51 -24.04 -4.75 -22.04
N ARG A 52 -24.54 -3.56 -21.71
CA ARG A 52 -24.19 -2.31 -22.40
C ARG A 52 -22.84 -1.78 -21.95
N TRP A 53 -22.59 -1.75 -20.64
CA TRP A 53 -21.28 -1.40 -20.09
C TRP A 53 -20.23 -2.41 -20.52
N TYR A 54 -20.55 -3.70 -20.46
CA TYR A 54 -19.71 -4.74 -21.04
C TYR A 54 -19.38 -4.45 -22.50
N LYS A 55 -20.36 -4.12 -23.34
CA LYS A 55 -20.12 -3.78 -24.75
C LYS A 55 -19.18 -2.59 -24.92
N ILE A 56 -19.32 -1.53 -24.13
CA ILE A 56 -18.46 -0.33 -24.19
C ILE A 56 -17.05 -0.64 -23.65
N CYS A 57 -16.96 -1.34 -22.52
CA CYS A 57 -15.69 -1.81 -21.97
C CYS A 57 -14.96 -2.73 -22.95
N SER A 58 -15.69 -3.66 -23.59
CA SER A 58 -15.15 -4.50 -24.66
C SER A 58 -14.70 -3.68 -25.85
N GLN A 59 -15.39 -2.58 -26.21
CA GLN A 59 -14.96 -1.67 -27.26
C GLN A 59 -13.66 -0.92 -26.90
N ILE A 60 -13.51 -0.49 -25.64
CA ILE A 60 -12.27 0.12 -25.15
C ILE A 60 -11.12 -0.89 -25.19
N LEU A 61 -11.38 -2.14 -24.74
CA LEU A 61 -10.45 -3.26 -24.82
C LEU A 61 -10.44 -3.96 -26.20
N LYS A 62 -10.90 -3.33 -27.29
CA LYS A 62 -10.65 -3.87 -28.64
C LYS A 62 -9.22 -3.60 -29.10
N ARG A 63 -8.59 -2.56 -28.56
CA ARG A 63 -7.25 -2.15 -28.97
C ARG A 63 -6.21 -2.84 -28.09
N PRO A 64 -5.14 -3.40 -28.68
CA PRO A 64 -4.03 -3.90 -27.90
C PRO A 64 -3.35 -2.74 -27.16
N LYS A 65 -2.78 -3.06 -25.99
CA LYS A 65 -2.15 -2.07 -25.11
C LYS A 65 -0.97 -2.70 -24.37
N LEU A 66 0.12 -1.97 -24.29
CA LEU A 66 1.21 -2.23 -23.34
C LEU A 66 1.20 -1.12 -22.28
N ALA A 67 1.69 -1.45 -21.08
CA ALA A 67 1.93 -0.51 -20.01
C ALA A 67 3.24 -0.90 -19.32
N SER A 68 4.10 0.06 -19.05
CA SER A 68 5.38 -0.13 -18.37
C SER A 68 5.53 0.89 -17.25
N ALA A 69 6.21 0.50 -16.18
CA ALA A 69 6.50 1.35 -15.03
C ALA A 69 7.86 0.96 -14.44
N LEU A 70 8.60 1.95 -13.95
CA LEU A 70 9.88 1.77 -13.26
C LEU A 70 9.81 2.47 -11.90
N SER A 71 10.35 1.81 -10.87
CA SER A 71 10.52 2.38 -9.53
C SER A 71 11.95 2.16 -9.04
N LEU A 72 12.52 3.20 -8.45
CA LEU A 72 13.82 3.18 -7.75
C LEU A 72 13.65 3.24 -6.23
N HIS A 73 12.43 2.96 -5.73
CA HIS A 73 12.14 3.06 -4.31
C HIS A 73 12.95 2.02 -3.53
N PRO A 74 13.58 2.37 -2.39
CA PRO A 74 14.46 1.46 -1.68
C PRO A 74 13.73 0.27 -1.02
N SER A 75 12.43 0.40 -0.78
CA SER A 75 11.59 -0.66 -0.22
C SER A 75 10.92 -1.46 -1.34
N LEU A 76 11.06 -2.80 -1.30
CA LEU A 76 10.47 -3.71 -2.30
C LEU A 76 8.94 -3.56 -2.37
N HIS A 77 8.26 -3.42 -1.23
CA HIS A 77 6.80 -3.36 -1.20
C HIS A 77 6.29 -2.08 -1.87
N ASP A 78 6.91 -0.95 -1.54
CA ASP A 78 6.56 0.34 -2.11
C ASP A 78 6.93 0.38 -3.60
N ALA A 79 8.08 -0.17 -3.98
CA ALA A 79 8.48 -0.29 -5.38
C ALA A 79 7.48 -1.11 -6.21
N VAL A 80 7.00 -2.23 -5.66
CA VAL A 80 5.95 -3.05 -6.31
C VAL A 80 4.63 -2.31 -6.37
N GLU A 81 4.23 -1.59 -5.31
CA GLU A 81 2.97 -0.83 -5.31
C GLU A 81 3.00 0.30 -6.33
N GLU A 82 4.08 1.09 -6.37
CA GLU A 82 4.28 2.17 -7.33
C GLU A 82 4.13 1.68 -8.78
N VAL A 83 4.85 0.62 -9.15
CA VAL A 83 4.75 0.11 -10.52
C VAL A 83 3.38 -0.49 -10.83
N ILE A 84 2.72 -1.12 -9.86
CA ILE A 84 1.40 -1.74 -10.06
C ILE A 84 0.34 -0.66 -10.23
N GLU A 85 0.35 0.39 -9.39
CA GLU A 85 -0.56 1.52 -9.50
C GLU A 85 -0.40 2.22 -10.85
N GLN A 86 0.83 2.39 -11.32
CA GLN A 86 1.10 3.04 -12.60
C GLN A 86 0.66 2.18 -13.80
N VAL A 87 1.03 0.89 -13.88
CA VAL A 87 0.63 0.05 -15.03
C VAL A 87 -0.87 -0.24 -15.06
N LEU A 88 -1.56 -0.13 -13.92
CA LEU A 88 -3.01 -0.31 -13.79
C LEU A 88 -3.78 1.02 -13.69
N SER A 89 -3.12 2.17 -13.89
CA SER A 89 -3.72 3.50 -13.80
C SER A 89 -4.79 3.77 -14.87
N GLU A 90 -4.71 3.05 -15.99
CA GLU A 90 -5.66 3.12 -17.11
C GLU A 90 -6.29 1.74 -17.40
N PRO A 91 -7.40 1.67 -18.16
CA PRO A 91 -8.04 0.41 -18.50
C PRO A 91 -7.09 -0.56 -19.22
N ILE A 92 -6.81 -1.70 -18.58
CA ILE A 92 -6.06 -2.82 -19.16
C ILE A 92 -6.54 -4.12 -18.51
N HIS A 93 -6.57 -5.21 -19.28
CA HIS A 93 -6.81 -6.55 -18.76
C HIS A 93 -5.61 -7.43 -19.14
N PRO A 94 -4.59 -7.58 -18.28
CA PRO A 94 -3.32 -8.12 -18.74
C PRO A 94 -3.41 -9.59 -19.19
N HIS A 95 -2.79 -9.88 -20.33
CA HIS A 95 -2.57 -11.24 -20.85
C HIS A 95 -1.22 -11.82 -20.42
N PHE A 96 -0.25 -10.98 -20.03
CA PHE A 96 1.04 -11.38 -19.50
C PHE A 96 1.69 -10.23 -18.71
N ALA A 97 2.68 -10.56 -17.89
CA ALA A 97 3.59 -9.58 -17.29
C ALA A 97 5.05 -10.07 -17.25
N ILE A 98 5.99 -9.13 -17.37
CA ILE A 98 7.43 -9.34 -17.23
C ILE A 98 7.94 -8.33 -16.20
N ALA A 99 8.62 -8.79 -15.16
CA ALA A 99 9.17 -7.94 -14.10
C ALA A 99 10.67 -8.16 -13.95
N CYS A 100 11.45 -7.09 -14.02
CA CYS A 100 12.90 -7.13 -13.87
C CYS A 100 13.30 -6.37 -12.60
N ILE A 101 14.08 -7.00 -11.72
CA ILE A 101 14.44 -6.45 -10.41
C ILE A 101 15.95 -6.40 -10.20
N SER A 102 16.39 -5.56 -9.25
CA SER A 102 17.78 -5.60 -8.77
C SER A 102 18.05 -6.82 -7.91
N LYS A 103 19.34 -7.15 -7.75
CA LYS A 103 19.82 -8.27 -6.91
C LYS A 103 19.50 -8.08 -5.43
N GLU A 104 19.25 -6.85 -5.00
CA GLU A 104 18.91 -6.50 -3.62
C GLU A 104 17.47 -6.87 -3.27
N PHE A 105 16.60 -6.99 -4.28
CA PHE A 105 15.23 -7.44 -4.11
C PHE A 105 15.12 -8.95 -4.16
N ASN A 106 14.38 -9.53 -3.22
CA ASN A 106 14.14 -10.97 -3.18
C ASN A 106 13.20 -11.38 -4.32
N LEU A 107 13.70 -12.24 -5.20
CA LEU A 107 13.01 -12.70 -6.41
C LEU A 107 11.66 -13.38 -6.12
N GLU A 108 11.62 -14.31 -5.16
CA GLU A 108 10.40 -15.06 -4.83
C GLU A 108 9.33 -14.18 -4.17
N LEU A 109 9.74 -13.31 -3.24
CA LEU A 109 8.85 -12.37 -2.58
C LEU A 109 8.27 -11.37 -3.58
N THR A 110 9.11 -10.80 -4.45
CA THR A 110 8.67 -9.89 -5.52
C THR A 110 7.64 -10.56 -6.42
N HIS A 111 7.95 -11.80 -6.88
CA HIS A 111 7.05 -12.56 -7.73
C HIS A 111 5.69 -12.82 -7.05
N GLY A 112 5.71 -13.16 -5.75
CA GLY A 112 4.51 -13.36 -4.94
C GLY A 112 3.64 -12.10 -4.81
N LEU A 113 4.26 -10.93 -4.58
CA LEU A 113 3.56 -9.65 -4.47
C LEU A 113 2.88 -9.26 -5.80
N ILE A 114 3.58 -9.43 -6.93
CA ILE A 114 3.02 -9.13 -8.26
C ILE A 114 1.84 -10.07 -8.57
N ILE A 115 1.93 -11.37 -8.21
CA ILE A 115 0.82 -12.32 -8.37
C ILE A 115 -0.38 -11.92 -7.51
N LYS A 116 -0.17 -11.49 -6.26
CA LYS A 116 -1.27 -11.03 -5.36
C LYS A 116 -2.07 -9.89 -6.00
N LYS A 117 -1.41 -9.02 -6.77
CA LYS A 117 -2.02 -7.83 -7.40
C LYS A 117 -2.60 -8.09 -8.78
N LEU A 118 -1.89 -8.79 -9.67
CA LEU A 118 -2.34 -9.03 -11.06
C LEU A 118 -3.29 -10.24 -11.18
N GLY A 119 -3.23 -11.17 -10.24
CA GLY A 119 -4.06 -12.37 -10.21
C GLY A 119 -3.33 -13.63 -10.72
N SER A 120 -3.77 -14.77 -10.19
CA SER A 120 -3.07 -16.05 -10.35
C SER A 120 -3.14 -16.70 -11.74
N SER A 121 -4.03 -16.25 -12.62
CA SER A 121 -4.25 -16.83 -13.95
C SER A 121 -3.38 -16.21 -15.05
N ILE A 122 -2.64 -15.16 -14.73
CA ILE A 122 -1.84 -14.42 -15.71
C ILE A 122 -0.43 -15.06 -15.77
N PRO A 123 0.09 -15.38 -16.96
CA PRO A 123 1.48 -15.77 -17.13
C PRO A 123 2.42 -14.62 -16.73
N ILE A 124 3.29 -14.87 -15.75
CA ILE A 124 4.21 -13.88 -15.20
C ILE A 124 5.62 -14.46 -15.18
N ILE A 125 6.60 -13.68 -15.64
CA ILE A 125 8.03 -13.97 -15.47
C ILE A 125 8.63 -12.83 -14.67
N THR A 126 9.33 -13.16 -13.58
CA THR A 126 10.13 -12.21 -12.82
C THR A 126 11.59 -12.63 -12.90
N ASN A 127 12.49 -11.71 -13.22
CA ASN A 127 13.92 -11.99 -13.31
C ASN A 127 14.78 -10.93 -12.62
N ILE A 128 15.95 -11.35 -12.15
CA ILE A 128 16.99 -10.45 -11.65
C ILE A 128 17.81 -9.93 -12.83
N ALA A 129 17.90 -8.60 -12.95
CA ALA A 129 18.67 -7.91 -13.96
C ALA A 129 19.98 -7.33 -13.40
N SER A 130 20.90 -6.95 -14.27
CA SER A 130 22.11 -6.19 -13.89
C SER A 130 21.93 -4.68 -14.03
N GLY A 131 20.71 -4.26 -14.29
CA GLY A 131 20.29 -2.88 -14.50
C GLY A 131 18.92 -2.87 -15.18
N ILE A 132 18.21 -1.76 -15.11
CA ILE A 132 16.85 -1.60 -15.63
C ILE A 132 16.77 -0.35 -16.51
N ILE A 133 15.87 -0.40 -17.48
CA ILE A 133 15.58 0.70 -18.40
C ILE A 133 14.07 0.91 -18.41
N GLY A 134 13.62 2.14 -18.22
CA GLY A 134 12.19 2.44 -18.20
C GLY A 134 11.90 3.89 -17.87
N VAL A 135 10.62 4.25 -17.93
CA VAL A 135 10.15 5.58 -17.55
C VAL A 135 9.69 5.53 -16.09
N ASP A 136 10.24 6.40 -15.26
CA ASP A 136 9.83 6.56 -13.87
C ASP A 136 8.39 7.07 -13.80
N GLY A 137 7.58 6.42 -12.96
CA GLY A 137 6.18 6.77 -12.76
C GLY A 137 5.90 8.09 -12.08
N ILE A 138 6.87 8.65 -11.37
CA ILE A 138 6.70 9.91 -10.66
C ILE A 138 7.28 11.07 -11.48
N ALA A 139 8.50 10.91 -12.01
CA ALA A 139 9.16 11.95 -12.78
C ALA A 139 8.72 12.04 -14.26
N ASP A 140 8.13 10.97 -14.82
CA ASP A 140 7.89 10.81 -16.26
C ASP A 140 9.18 10.97 -17.09
N GLU A 141 10.32 10.64 -16.47
CA GLU A 141 11.66 10.69 -17.07
C GLU A 141 12.19 9.29 -17.37
N LEU A 142 12.94 9.16 -18.46
CA LEU A 142 13.59 7.92 -18.85
C LEU A 142 14.85 7.69 -18.00
N TYR A 143 14.92 6.54 -17.36
CA TYR A 143 16.08 6.09 -16.60
C TYR A 143 16.74 4.89 -17.29
N GLU A 144 18.06 4.95 -17.45
CA GLU A 144 18.93 3.82 -17.72
C GLU A 144 19.82 3.62 -16.50
N GLU A 145 19.43 2.71 -15.59
CA GLU A 145 20.19 2.46 -14.38
C GLU A 145 20.92 1.12 -14.49
N LYS A 146 22.25 1.19 -14.47
CA LYS A 146 23.13 0.03 -14.52
C LYS A 146 23.82 -0.15 -13.17
N TRP A 147 23.75 -1.35 -12.61
CA TRP A 147 24.31 -1.66 -11.30
C TRP A 147 25.66 -2.34 -11.42
N GLU A 148 26.71 -1.71 -10.92
CA GLU A 148 28.06 -2.27 -10.93
C GLU A 148 28.26 -3.22 -9.75
N THR A 149 28.75 -4.44 -10.01
CA THR A 149 29.18 -5.33 -8.92
C THR A 149 30.42 -4.74 -8.27
N THR A 150 30.27 -4.07 -7.13
CA THR A 150 31.36 -3.56 -6.30
C THR A 150 32.21 -4.73 -5.80
N THR A 151 33.30 -5.04 -6.49
CA THR A 151 34.48 -5.61 -5.82
C THR A 151 35.20 -4.44 -5.18
N ALA A 152 34.72 -4.01 -4.01
CA ALA A 152 35.32 -2.93 -3.25
C ALA A 152 36.79 -3.25 -2.95
N GLY A 153 37.69 -2.43 -3.50
CA GLY A 153 39.02 -2.26 -2.93
C GLY A 153 38.90 -1.56 -1.57
N PRO A 154 39.84 -1.72 -0.62
CA PRO A 154 39.65 -1.31 0.78
C PRO A 154 39.51 0.19 1.04
N ASN A 155 39.49 1.06 0.02
CA ASN A 155 39.70 2.51 0.16
C ASN A 155 38.83 3.38 -0.77
N SER A 156 37.54 3.09 -0.94
CA SER A 156 36.59 4.06 -1.50
C SER A 156 35.55 4.43 -0.45
N GLN A 157 35.48 5.71 -0.10
CA GLN A 157 34.47 6.25 0.80
C GLN A 157 33.07 5.94 0.25
N GLU A 158 32.23 5.39 1.13
CA GLU A 158 30.85 4.98 0.89
C GLU A 158 30.02 6.11 0.28
N SER A 159 29.51 5.91 -0.94
CA SER A 159 28.28 6.56 -1.39
C SER A 159 27.12 5.63 -1.04
N ASP A 160 26.24 6.09 -0.16
CA ASP A 160 25.18 5.36 0.54
C ASP A 160 23.98 4.94 -0.35
N THR A 161 24.14 4.89 -1.67
CA THR A 161 23.05 4.55 -2.60
C THR A 161 23.10 3.07 -2.92
N VAL A 162 22.27 2.28 -2.24
CA VAL A 162 22.06 0.87 -2.57
C VAL A 162 21.36 0.79 -3.92
N ASP A 163 21.99 0.13 -4.89
CA ASP A 163 21.51 -0.17 -6.25
C ASP A 163 20.17 -0.95 -6.25
N ARG A 164 19.04 -0.22 -6.13
CA ARG A 164 17.68 -0.79 -6.00
C ARG A 164 16.77 -0.26 -7.08
N GLY A 165 16.07 -1.18 -7.75
CA GLY A 165 15.05 -0.81 -8.71
C GLY A 165 14.27 -1.99 -9.24
N LEU A 166 13.10 -1.68 -9.79
CA LEU A 166 12.16 -2.62 -10.36
C LEU A 166 11.51 -1.99 -11.59
N VAL A 167 11.44 -2.74 -12.69
CA VAL A 167 10.65 -2.37 -13.87
C VAL A 167 9.62 -3.46 -14.17
N LEU A 168 8.38 -3.08 -14.42
CA LEU A 168 7.26 -3.96 -14.71
C LEU A 168 6.66 -3.62 -16.07
N LEU A 169 6.59 -4.61 -16.96
CA LEU A 169 5.90 -4.55 -18.24
C LEU A 169 4.66 -5.43 -18.23
N VAL A 170 3.52 -4.87 -18.61
CA VAL A 170 2.22 -5.54 -18.63
C VAL A 170 1.59 -5.36 -20.00
N GLY A 171 1.03 -6.43 -20.56
CA GLY A 171 0.47 -6.38 -21.91
C GLY A 171 -0.89 -7.02 -22.09
N PHE A 172 -1.77 -6.32 -22.80
CA PHE A 172 -3.06 -6.79 -23.28
C PHE A 172 -3.03 -6.88 -24.81
N LEU A 173 -2.95 -8.09 -25.33
CA LEU A 173 -2.76 -8.37 -26.76
C LEU A 173 -3.94 -9.22 -27.30
N PRO A 174 -5.12 -8.62 -27.55
CA PRO A 174 -6.26 -9.32 -28.12
C PRO A 174 -5.94 -9.94 -29.48
N GLY A 175 -6.36 -11.19 -29.69
CA GLY A 175 -6.05 -11.96 -30.89
C GLY A 175 -4.77 -12.80 -30.80
N LEU A 176 -4.03 -12.73 -29.68
CA LEU A 176 -2.95 -13.65 -29.34
C LEU A 176 -3.29 -14.44 -28.07
N LYS A 177 -2.80 -15.68 -28.01
CA LYS A 177 -2.76 -16.53 -26.82
C LYS A 177 -1.32 -16.63 -26.34
N ILE A 178 -1.12 -16.44 -25.04
CA ILE A 178 0.20 -16.33 -24.42
C ILE A 178 0.35 -17.43 -23.37
N GLY A 179 1.45 -18.17 -23.43
CA GLY A 179 1.73 -19.28 -22.52
C GLY A 179 3.20 -19.31 -22.11
N THR A 180 3.47 -19.83 -20.91
CA THR A 180 4.83 -20.04 -20.40
C THR A 180 5.21 -21.51 -20.47
N ILE A 181 6.30 -21.82 -21.17
CA ILE A 181 6.75 -23.19 -21.40
C ILE A 181 8.17 -23.33 -20.84
N PRO A 182 8.41 -24.24 -19.88
CA PRO A 182 9.74 -24.43 -19.31
C PRO A 182 10.60 -25.43 -20.08
N LEU A 183 11.91 -25.17 -20.12
CA LEU A 183 12.94 -26.17 -20.44
C LEU A 183 13.31 -26.92 -19.16
N LEU A 184 13.15 -28.25 -19.17
CA LEU A 184 13.33 -29.10 -18.00
C LEU A 184 14.60 -29.95 -18.10
N ARG A 185 15.31 -30.08 -16.96
CA ARG A 185 16.35 -31.08 -16.73
C ARG A 185 15.90 -32.07 -15.66
N PRO A 186 15.75 -33.38 -15.95
CA PRO A 186 15.49 -34.39 -14.93
C PRO A 186 16.60 -34.44 -13.87
N MET A 187 16.27 -34.60 -12.60
CA MET A 187 17.29 -34.68 -11.53
C MET A 187 18.20 -35.93 -11.63
N GLN A 188 17.76 -36.97 -12.36
CA GLN A 188 18.47 -38.25 -12.49
C GLN A 188 19.31 -38.38 -13.78
N GLU A 189 19.19 -37.44 -14.72
CA GLU A 189 19.88 -37.49 -16.01
C GLU A 189 20.64 -36.19 -16.29
N SER A 190 21.79 -36.26 -16.98
CA SER A 190 22.59 -35.09 -17.33
C SER A 190 22.10 -34.36 -18.59
N ASN A 191 21.18 -34.94 -19.36
CA ASN A 191 20.81 -34.43 -20.67
C ASN A 191 19.63 -33.45 -20.56
N THR A 192 19.80 -32.28 -21.17
CA THR A 192 18.77 -31.25 -21.29
C THR A 192 17.74 -31.69 -22.33
N LEU A 193 16.44 -31.58 -22.02
CA LEU A 193 15.37 -32.06 -22.90
C LEU A 193 15.01 -31.04 -23.99
N VAL A 194 16.00 -30.60 -24.77
CA VAL A 194 15.85 -29.54 -25.78
C VAL A 194 14.82 -29.91 -26.85
N ASP A 195 14.84 -31.16 -27.33
CA ASP A 195 13.84 -31.66 -28.29
C ASP A 195 12.43 -31.55 -27.75
N LYS A 196 12.22 -31.98 -26.51
CA LYS A 196 10.92 -31.91 -25.85
C LYS A 196 10.47 -30.46 -25.69
N PHE A 197 11.37 -29.56 -25.30
CA PHE A 197 11.07 -28.14 -25.14
C PHE A 197 10.60 -27.49 -26.45
N VAL A 198 11.30 -27.75 -27.56
CA VAL A 198 10.88 -27.26 -28.89
C VAL A 198 9.51 -27.84 -29.27
N MET A 199 9.30 -29.14 -29.03
CA MET A 199 8.02 -29.79 -29.32
C MET A 199 6.87 -29.29 -28.43
N ASP A 200 7.12 -29.00 -27.16
CA ASP A 200 6.13 -28.46 -26.23
C ASP A 200 5.69 -27.05 -26.68
N ILE A 201 6.61 -26.22 -27.20
CA ILE A 201 6.30 -24.93 -27.82
C ILE A 201 5.40 -25.08 -29.05
N LEU A 202 5.75 -26.00 -29.95
CA LEU A 202 4.97 -26.25 -31.16
C LEU A 202 3.60 -26.86 -30.85
N HIS A 203 3.51 -27.74 -29.86
CA HIS A 203 2.27 -28.34 -29.40
C HIS A 203 1.34 -27.30 -28.77
N TYR A 204 1.86 -26.45 -27.88
CA TYR A 204 1.09 -25.32 -27.35
C TYR A 204 0.58 -24.41 -28.48
N THR A 205 1.46 -24.05 -29.42
CA THR A 205 1.09 -23.21 -30.57
C THR A 205 -0.05 -23.85 -31.37
N SER A 206 0.10 -25.12 -31.74
CA SER A 206 -0.91 -25.87 -32.51
C SER A 206 -2.23 -26.07 -31.75
N ALA A 207 -2.20 -26.07 -30.41
CA ALA A 207 -3.41 -26.19 -29.60
C ALA A 207 -4.26 -24.91 -29.60
N VAL A 208 -3.63 -23.75 -29.77
CA VAL A 208 -4.29 -22.43 -29.65
C VAL A 208 -4.40 -21.66 -30.97
N SER A 209 -3.62 -22.05 -31.99
CA SER A 209 -3.47 -21.37 -33.28
C SER A 209 -3.68 -22.35 -34.44
N ASP A 210 -4.29 -21.87 -35.53
CA ASP A 210 -4.34 -22.63 -36.80
C ASP A 210 -3.05 -22.46 -37.63
N CYS A 211 -2.13 -21.58 -37.21
CA CYS A 211 -0.77 -21.46 -37.75
C CYS A 211 0.19 -22.35 -36.94
N PRO A 212 1.02 -23.19 -37.58
CA PRO A 212 1.92 -24.13 -36.89
C PRO A 212 3.08 -23.44 -36.15
N ALA A 213 3.38 -22.17 -36.48
CA ALA A 213 4.49 -21.42 -35.93
C ALA A 213 4.04 -20.31 -34.96
N PRO A 214 4.74 -20.12 -33.83
CA PRO A 214 4.49 -19.00 -32.93
C PRO A 214 4.89 -17.67 -33.61
N THR A 215 4.20 -16.60 -33.23
CA THR A 215 4.44 -15.25 -33.76
C THR A 215 5.68 -14.61 -33.11
N ALA A 216 5.84 -14.79 -31.80
CA ALA A 216 7.02 -14.35 -31.07
C ALA A 216 7.30 -15.25 -29.86
N ILE A 217 8.55 -15.29 -29.43
CA ILE A 217 9.02 -16.00 -28.24
C ILE A 217 9.97 -15.09 -27.46
N ILE A 218 9.73 -14.94 -26.16
CA ILE A 218 10.67 -14.29 -25.24
C ILE A 218 11.24 -15.35 -24.29
N ILE A 219 12.56 -15.53 -24.25
CA ILE A 219 13.22 -16.61 -23.50
C ILE A 219 14.06 -16.04 -22.35
N PHE A 220 13.96 -16.66 -21.17
CA PHE A 220 14.84 -16.40 -20.02
C PHE A 220 15.55 -17.70 -19.62
N GLY A 221 16.89 -17.73 -19.68
CA GLY A 221 17.73 -18.88 -19.35
C GLY A 221 18.37 -18.76 -17.97
N ASP A 222 18.71 -19.88 -17.32
CA ASP A 222 19.14 -19.98 -15.91
C ASP A 222 20.61 -19.62 -15.62
N LYS A 223 21.30 -18.95 -16.55
CA LYS A 223 22.76 -18.68 -16.54
C LYS A 223 23.65 -19.90 -16.72
N THR A 224 23.22 -21.10 -16.33
CA THR A 224 24.05 -22.32 -16.36
C THR A 224 23.96 -23.07 -17.68
N THR A 225 22.88 -22.87 -18.42
CA THR A 225 22.58 -23.58 -19.66
C THR A 225 23.09 -22.80 -20.86
N ASP A 226 23.91 -23.44 -21.70
CA ASP A 226 24.27 -22.85 -22.99
C ASP A 226 23.03 -22.81 -23.89
N MET A 227 22.52 -21.61 -24.12
CA MET A 227 21.33 -21.36 -24.93
C MET A 227 21.61 -21.39 -26.44
N LYS A 228 22.88 -21.30 -26.89
CA LYS A 228 23.21 -21.27 -28.32
C LYS A 228 22.73 -22.52 -29.07
N PRO A 229 22.94 -23.77 -28.57
CA PRO A 229 22.39 -24.97 -29.19
C PRO A 229 20.85 -25.01 -29.23
N ILE A 230 20.19 -24.43 -28.23
CA ILE A 230 18.72 -24.40 -28.13
C ILE A 230 18.13 -23.45 -29.17
N VAL A 231 18.66 -22.22 -29.25
CA VAL A 231 18.27 -21.23 -30.26
C VAL A 231 18.62 -21.71 -31.67
N SER A 232 19.79 -22.36 -31.84
CA SER A 232 20.18 -23.00 -33.10
C SER A 232 19.21 -24.11 -33.49
N LYS A 233 18.76 -24.94 -32.54
CA LYS A 233 17.81 -26.04 -32.80
C LYS A 233 16.41 -25.54 -33.16
N MET A 234 15.95 -24.44 -32.55
CA MET A 234 14.74 -23.73 -32.99
C MET A 234 14.86 -23.19 -34.42
N GLY A 235 16.08 -23.01 -34.94
CA GLY A 235 16.39 -22.62 -36.32
C GLY A 235 16.76 -23.77 -37.26
N LYS A 236 16.86 -25.02 -36.78
CA LYS A 236 17.27 -26.19 -37.59
C LYS A 236 16.07 -27.04 -38.02
N TYR A 237 16.22 -27.74 -39.14
CA TYR A 237 15.26 -28.69 -39.69
C TYR A 237 15.09 -29.92 -38.78
N LEU A 238 13.84 -30.27 -38.47
CA LEU A 238 13.48 -31.47 -37.72
C LEU A 238 13.09 -32.56 -38.74
N VAL A 239 13.98 -33.52 -39.00
CA VAL A 239 13.64 -34.67 -39.86
C VAL A 239 12.88 -35.70 -39.02
N THR A 240 11.57 -35.74 -39.15
CA THR A 240 10.76 -36.87 -38.66
C THR A 240 10.57 -37.90 -39.76
N THR A 241 11.06 -39.11 -39.52
CA THR A 241 10.83 -40.30 -40.36
C THR A 241 9.34 -40.64 -40.32
N TYR A 242 8.53 -40.24 -41.32
CA TYR A 242 7.33 -40.90 -41.89
C TYR A 242 6.52 -39.89 -42.74
N ILE A 243 6.73 -39.93 -44.06
CA ILE A 243 5.81 -39.62 -45.19
C ILE A 243 4.87 -38.39 -45.04
N ILE A 244 5.32 -37.21 -45.50
CA ILE A 244 4.80 -36.36 -46.61
C ILE A 244 5.60 -35.04 -46.59
N GLU A 245 6.02 -34.61 -47.77
CA GLU A 245 6.83 -33.43 -48.10
C GLU A 245 6.33 -32.12 -47.43
N VAL A 246 7.14 -31.52 -46.54
CA VAL A 246 7.24 -30.05 -46.34
C VAL A 246 8.67 -29.72 -45.88
N GLU A 247 9.30 -28.77 -46.55
CA GLU A 247 10.56 -28.12 -46.17
C GLU A 247 10.35 -27.28 -44.88
N ASP A 248 10.56 -27.80 -43.67
CA ASP A 248 10.36 -26.96 -42.47
C ASP A 248 11.50 -27.02 -41.44
N CYS A 249 12.09 -25.84 -41.17
CA CYS A 249 12.76 -25.53 -39.92
C CYS A 249 11.80 -25.79 -38.74
N ALA A 250 12.30 -26.10 -37.55
CA ALA A 250 11.44 -26.23 -36.36
C ALA A 250 10.55 -24.99 -36.13
N MET A 251 11.06 -23.79 -36.48
CA MET A 251 10.30 -22.54 -36.56
C MET A 251 10.77 -21.69 -37.76
N PRO A 252 9.85 -21.03 -38.49
CA PRO A 252 10.18 -20.21 -39.67
C PRO A 252 11.05 -19.00 -39.31
N GLU A 253 11.77 -18.43 -40.29
CA GLU A 253 12.59 -17.22 -40.10
C GLU A 253 11.76 -15.99 -39.66
N GLU A 254 10.44 -16.03 -39.87
CA GLU A 254 9.50 -14.98 -39.44
C GLU A 254 9.20 -15.00 -37.93
N THR A 255 9.42 -16.13 -37.25
CA THR A 255 9.23 -16.21 -35.80
C THR A 255 10.30 -15.38 -35.10
N VAL A 256 9.85 -14.33 -34.42
CA VAL A 256 10.73 -13.48 -33.60
C VAL A 256 11.12 -14.22 -32.33
N ILE A 257 12.42 -14.28 -32.02
CA ILE A 257 12.93 -14.83 -30.77
C ILE A 257 13.85 -13.80 -30.13
N VAL A 258 13.52 -13.37 -28.92
CA VAL A 258 14.35 -12.46 -28.12
C VAL A 258 14.48 -12.99 -26.70
N GLY A 259 15.41 -12.48 -25.90
CA GLY A 259 15.51 -12.90 -24.51
C GLY A 259 16.84 -12.66 -23.81
N ASP A 260 16.92 -13.16 -22.59
CA ASP A 260 18.13 -13.17 -21.75
C ASP A 260 18.53 -14.62 -21.47
N ALA A 261 19.65 -15.07 -22.04
CA ALA A 261 20.20 -16.39 -21.81
C ALA A 261 20.76 -16.58 -20.39
N SER A 262 20.99 -15.48 -19.65
CA SER A 262 21.69 -15.45 -18.37
C SER A 262 20.87 -14.73 -17.29
N ALA A 263 19.59 -15.10 -17.18
CA ALA A 263 18.67 -14.60 -16.17
C ALA A 263 18.63 -15.49 -14.91
N ASP A 264 18.33 -14.88 -13.77
CA ASP A 264 17.85 -15.64 -12.59
C ASP A 264 16.36 -15.34 -12.47
N PHE A 265 15.50 -16.34 -12.62
CA PHE A 265 14.09 -16.12 -12.89
C PHE A 265 13.18 -17.07 -12.11
N VAL A 266 11.99 -16.55 -11.78
CA VAL A 266 10.84 -17.32 -11.33
C VAL A 266 9.69 -17.03 -12.28
N PHE A 267 8.87 -18.03 -12.55
CA PHE A 267 7.75 -17.89 -13.45
C PHE A 267 6.53 -18.64 -12.95
N ARG A 268 5.36 -18.24 -13.47
CA ARG A 268 4.09 -18.94 -13.26
C ARG A 268 3.41 -19.20 -14.59
N ASN A 269 2.83 -20.40 -14.70
CA ASN A 269 1.93 -20.76 -15.78
C ASN A 269 0.47 -20.51 -15.37
N GLY A 270 -0.35 -19.98 -16.28
CA GLY A 270 -1.73 -19.56 -16.01
C GLY A 270 -2.66 -20.66 -15.47
N ASP A 271 -2.30 -21.94 -15.66
CA ASP A 271 -3.15 -23.09 -15.32
C ASP A 271 -2.65 -23.96 -14.14
N ASN A 272 -1.66 -23.51 -13.34
CA ASN A 272 -1.13 -24.20 -12.14
C ASN A 272 -0.65 -25.67 -12.32
N SER A 273 -0.56 -26.17 -13.55
CA SER A 273 -0.30 -27.58 -13.88
C SER A 273 1.14 -28.06 -13.62
N LEU A 274 2.08 -27.13 -13.35
CA LEU A 274 3.51 -27.42 -13.26
C LEU A 274 4.03 -27.68 -11.83
N ASN A 275 3.21 -27.52 -10.79
CA ASN A 275 3.62 -27.73 -9.39
C ASN A 275 4.11 -29.16 -9.11
N HIS A 276 3.66 -30.15 -9.89
CA HIS A 276 4.12 -31.53 -9.77
C HIS A 276 5.54 -31.74 -10.33
N LEU A 277 5.94 -30.96 -11.35
CA LEU A 277 7.23 -31.11 -12.05
C LEU A 277 8.40 -30.45 -11.29
N ALA A 278 8.10 -29.41 -10.50
CA ALA A 278 9.10 -28.73 -9.65
C ALA A 278 9.75 -29.67 -8.60
N ARG A 279 9.13 -30.83 -8.30
CA ARG A 279 9.68 -31.83 -7.37
C ARG A 279 10.66 -32.81 -8.02
N THR A 280 10.74 -32.86 -9.35
CA THR A 280 11.48 -33.91 -10.08
C THR A 280 12.44 -33.37 -11.15
N CYS A 281 12.36 -32.07 -11.48
CA CYS A 281 13.16 -31.45 -12.54
C CYS A 281 13.68 -30.07 -12.11
N TYR A 282 14.85 -29.69 -12.63
CA TYR A 282 15.33 -28.30 -12.60
C TYR A 282 14.80 -27.53 -13.81
N PHE A 283 14.44 -26.26 -13.61
CA PHE A 283 14.06 -25.34 -14.67
C PHE A 283 15.32 -24.65 -15.21
N GLN A 284 15.63 -24.87 -16.49
CA GLN A 284 16.83 -24.34 -17.13
C GLN A 284 16.57 -23.08 -17.95
N ALA A 285 15.35 -22.95 -18.46
CA ALA A 285 14.89 -21.77 -19.18
C ALA A 285 13.36 -21.75 -19.14
N VAL A 286 12.77 -20.59 -19.41
CA VAL A 286 11.33 -20.44 -19.68
C VAL A 286 11.13 -19.62 -20.94
N ALA A 287 10.19 -20.06 -21.79
CA ALA A 287 9.75 -19.34 -22.98
C ALA A 287 8.34 -18.78 -22.74
N LEU A 288 8.17 -17.47 -22.92
CA LEU A 288 6.88 -16.82 -23.09
C LEU A 288 6.52 -16.84 -24.58
N VAL A 289 5.53 -17.65 -24.94
CA VAL A 289 5.18 -17.96 -26.33
C VAL A 289 3.91 -17.21 -26.74
N PHE A 290 4.00 -16.43 -27.81
CA PHE A 290 2.90 -15.67 -28.40
C PHE A 290 2.40 -16.38 -29.66
N ALA A 291 1.20 -16.95 -29.59
CA ALA A 291 0.57 -17.67 -30.70
C ALA A 291 -0.73 -16.98 -31.13
N ARG A 292 -1.13 -17.10 -32.40
CA ARG A 292 -2.37 -16.49 -32.89
C ARG A 292 -3.57 -17.19 -32.28
N ASP A 293 -4.57 -16.43 -31.84
CA ASP A 293 -5.80 -17.02 -31.30
C ASP A 293 -6.67 -17.55 -32.45
N ARG A 294 -6.94 -18.86 -32.48
CA ARG A 294 -7.82 -19.47 -33.50
C ARG A 294 -9.24 -18.91 -33.46
N TYR A 295 -9.69 -18.45 -32.29
CA TYR A 295 -11.04 -17.92 -32.10
C TYR A 295 -11.07 -16.39 -32.17
N LYS A 296 -10.03 -15.76 -32.73
CA LYS A 296 -9.92 -14.31 -32.90
C LYS A 296 -11.22 -13.73 -33.49
N PRO A 297 -11.97 -12.90 -32.75
CA PRO A 297 -13.19 -12.25 -33.23
C PRO A 297 -12.99 -11.39 -34.49
N GLU A 298 -14.03 -11.33 -35.34
CA GLU A 298 -14.05 -10.44 -36.50
C GLU A 298 -13.90 -8.96 -36.07
N GLY A 299 -12.94 -8.27 -36.68
CA GLY A 299 -12.66 -6.84 -36.42
C GLY A 299 -11.53 -6.55 -35.42
N ILE A 300 -10.79 -7.56 -34.92
CA ILE A 300 -9.54 -7.36 -34.19
C ILE A 300 -8.37 -7.31 -35.19
N GLY A 301 -7.51 -6.29 -35.08
CA GLY A 301 -6.33 -6.09 -35.94
C GLY A 301 -5.28 -7.20 -35.80
N GLU A 302 -4.24 -7.18 -36.62
CA GLU A 302 -3.09 -8.10 -36.49
C GLU A 302 -1.97 -7.45 -35.68
N ILE A 303 -1.35 -8.24 -34.80
CA ILE A 303 -0.19 -7.84 -33.99
C ILE A 303 1.05 -8.39 -34.68
N GLN A 304 2.03 -7.51 -34.93
CA GLN A 304 3.31 -7.83 -35.56
C GLN A 304 4.45 -7.44 -34.62
N PHE A 305 5.49 -8.27 -34.54
CA PHE A 305 6.69 -8.01 -33.75
C PHE A 305 7.83 -7.62 -34.69
N HIS A 306 8.55 -6.55 -34.33
CA HIS A 306 9.70 -6.05 -35.07
C HIS A 306 10.93 -6.09 -34.17
N VAL A 307 12.07 -6.53 -34.70
CA VAL A 307 13.34 -6.63 -33.97
C VAL A 307 14.44 -5.93 -34.74
N THR A 308 15.31 -5.23 -34.02
CA THR A 308 16.56 -4.67 -34.50
C THR A 308 17.67 -5.09 -33.54
N MET A 309 18.89 -5.32 -34.04
CA MET A 309 20.02 -5.79 -33.24
C MET A 309 21.29 -5.00 -33.56
N PRO A 310 21.57 -3.91 -32.81
CA PRO A 310 22.84 -3.19 -32.92
C PRO A 310 24.03 -4.04 -32.44
N LYS A 311 25.13 -4.05 -33.20
CA LYS A 311 26.36 -4.81 -32.88
C LYS A 311 27.46 -3.87 -32.39
N GLY A 312 28.15 -4.24 -31.33
CA GLY A 312 29.24 -3.43 -30.74
C GLY A 312 30.62 -4.04 -30.88
N VAL A 313 30.82 -4.90 -31.87
CA VAL A 313 32.07 -5.66 -32.05
C VAL A 313 32.68 -5.42 -33.43
N MET A 314 33.98 -5.21 -33.48
CA MET A 314 34.75 -5.00 -34.71
C MET A 314 35.68 -6.19 -34.98
N PRO A 315 35.61 -6.83 -36.17
CA PRO A 315 36.52 -7.92 -36.52
C PRO A 315 37.96 -7.44 -36.73
N PHE A 316 38.93 -8.27 -36.34
CA PHE A 316 40.36 -8.02 -36.60
C PHE A 316 41.17 -9.32 -36.69
N GLY A 317 42.37 -9.22 -37.27
CA GLY A 317 43.29 -10.35 -37.42
C GLY A 317 42.93 -11.33 -38.54
N PRO A 318 43.71 -12.41 -38.70
CA PRO A 318 43.44 -13.44 -39.70
C PRO A 318 42.39 -14.45 -39.22
N THR A 319 41.67 -15.08 -40.16
CA THR A 319 40.81 -16.24 -39.87
C THR A 319 41.66 -17.43 -39.43
N LEU A 320 41.26 -18.06 -38.33
CA LEU A 320 41.90 -19.23 -37.75
C LEU A 320 40.95 -20.43 -37.78
N GLU A 321 41.50 -21.63 -37.84
CA GLU A 321 40.75 -22.88 -37.75
C GLU A 321 41.02 -23.54 -36.39
N ALA A 322 39.95 -24.00 -35.72
CA ALA A 322 40.07 -24.75 -34.48
C ALA A 322 40.73 -26.11 -34.73
N ALA A 323 41.98 -26.29 -34.31
CA ALA A 323 42.74 -27.52 -34.53
C ALA A 323 42.39 -28.61 -33.51
N SER A 324 42.19 -28.24 -32.24
CA SER A 324 41.69 -29.14 -31.20
C SER A 324 40.87 -28.36 -30.18
N VAL A 325 39.80 -28.98 -29.68
CA VAL A 325 38.89 -28.39 -28.68
C VAL A 325 38.81 -29.33 -27.48
N LEU A 326 39.11 -28.82 -26.30
CA LEU A 326 38.98 -29.52 -25.03
C LEU A 326 37.93 -28.81 -24.18
N GLN A 327 36.80 -29.46 -23.96
CA GLN A 327 35.77 -28.95 -23.05
C GLN A 327 36.24 -29.14 -21.60
N LYS A 328 36.27 -28.05 -20.82
CA LYS A 328 36.76 -28.09 -19.43
C LYS A 328 35.63 -28.32 -18.43
N ASP A 329 34.53 -27.63 -18.63
CA ASP A 329 33.31 -27.69 -17.82
C ASP A 329 32.08 -27.36 -18.71
N SER A 330 30.91 -27.12 -18.11
CA SER A 330 29.69 -26.76 -18.84
C SER A 330 29.72 -25.36 -19.46
N GLU A 331 30.72 -24.53 -19.12
CA GLU A 331 30.74 -23.11 -19.47
C GLU A 331 32.01 -22.68 -20.22
N ARG A 332 33.01 -23.55 -20.41
CA ARG A 332 34.32 -23.16 -20.97
C ARG A 332 34.94 -24.22 -21.87
N SER A 333 35.60 -23.73 -22.91
CA SER A 333 36.34 -24.53 -23.88
C SER A 333 37.78 -24.04 -24.04
N TRP A 334 38.71 -24.97 -24.19
CA TRP A 334 40.10 -24.70 -24.55
C TRP A 334 40.33 -25.06 -26.01
N ILE A 335 40.77 -24.09 -26.80
CA ILE A 335 40.88 -24.22 -28.26
C ILE A 335 42.32 -23.99 -28.65
N SER A 336 42.92 -24.94 -29.36
CA SER A 336 44.14 -24.68 -30.10
C SER A 336 43.78 -24.28 -31.53
N ALA A 337 44.53 -23.35 -32.10
CA ALA A 337 44.22 -22.78 -33.40
C ALA A 337 45.39 -22.99 -34.37
N LYS A 338 45.07 -23.08 -35.66
CA LYS A 338 46.05 -23.00 -36.75
C LYS A 338 45.58 -21.94 -37.75
N LEU A 339 46.51 -21.31 -38.46
CA LEU A 339 46.14 -20.45 -39.59
C LEU A 339 45.46 -21.30 -40.67
N GLU A 340 44.38 -20.78 -41.24
CA GLU A 340 43.66 -21.44 -42.32
C GLU A 340 44.62 -21.78 -43.47
N GLY A 341 44.70 -23.06 -43.85
CA GLY A 341 45.64 -23.56 -44.87
C GLY A 341 47.07 -23.86 -44.41
N GLN A 342 47.40 -23.75 -43.11
CA GLN A 342 48.73 -24.10 -42.55
C GLN A 342 48.64 -25.20 -41.49
N ASN A 343 49.68 -26.04 -41.38
CA ASN A 343 49.72 -27.16 -40.41
C ASN A 343 50.27 -26.77 -39.02
N GLY A 344 50.74 -25.53 -38.82
CA GLY A 344 51.34 -25.08 -37.56
C GLY A 344 50.28 -24.62 -36.55
N ILE A 345 50.33 -25.17 -35.33
CA ILE A 345 49.51 -24.68 -34.19
C ILE A 345 50.11 -23.37 -33.70
N VAL A 346 49.26 -22.35 -33.53
CA VAL A 346 49.69 -21.05 -33.03
C VAL A 346 49.82 -21.03 -31.51
N VAL A 347 50.77 -20.26 -30.99
CA VAL A 347 50.99 -20.09 -29.55
C VAL A 347 50.02 -19.02 -29.03
N ALA A 348 48.89 -19.47 -28.47
CA ALA A 348 47.83 -18.60 -27.97
C ALA A 348 48.32 -17.55 -26.96
N GLY A 349 49.30 -17.89 -26.12
CA GLY A 349 49.87 -16.95 -25.14
C GLY A 349 50.61 -15.78 -25.77
N GLU A 350 51.30 -16.00 -26.90
CA GLU A 350 52.03 -14.94 -27.62
C GLU A 350 51.04 -13.99 -28.31
N ILE A 351 50.03 -14.53 -29.02
CA ILE A 351 48.97 -13.73 -29.63
C ILE A 351 48.27 -12.83 -28.60
N LEU A 352 47.87 -13.39 -27.46
CA LEU A 352 47.16 -12.60 -26.45
C LEU A 352 48.04 -11.52 -25.80
N ASN A 353 49.35 -11.76 -25.69
CA ASN A 353 50.29 -10.76 -25.18
C ASN A 353 50.53 -9.65 -26.21
N ASP A 354 50.68 -10.00 -27.49
CA ASP A 354 50.82 -9.04 -28.59
C ASP A 354 49.57 -8.15 -28.70
N LEU A 355 48.38 -8.75 -28.59
CA LEU A 355 47.11 -8.00 -28.55
C LEU A 355 47.05 -7.05 -27.35
N LYS A 356 47.40 -7.52 -26.15
CA LYS A 356 47.49 -6.65 -24.96
C LYS A 356 48.46 -5.49 -25.14
N GLN A 357 49.57 -5.70 -25.86
CA GLN A 357 50.57 -4.65 -26.13
C GLN A 357 50.07 -3.64 -27.18
N GLN A 358 49.33 -4.10 -28.19
CA GLN A 358 48.74 -3.24 -29.23
C GLN A 358 47.64 -2.33 -28.69
N PHE A 359 46.84 -2.79 -27.72
CA PHE A 359 45.73 -2.00 -27.16
C PHE A 359 46.13 -0.94 -26.13
N GLY A 360 47.38 -0.97 -25.62
CA GLY A 360 47.97 0.05 -24.75
C GLY A 360 47.22 0.35 -23.43
N ASP A 361 47.79 1.20 -22.57
CA ASP A 361 47.17 1.64 -21.31
C ASP A 361 45.88 2.49 -21.49
N ALA A 362 45.55 2.89 -22.72
CA ALA A 362 44.42 3.78 -23.04
C ALA A 362 43.06 3.04 -23.17
N ASN A 363 43.06 1.74 -23.51
CA ASN A 363 41.86 0.90 -23.62
C ASN A 363 41.94 -0.29 -22.65
N LYS A 364 42.01 -0.01 -21.34
CA LYS A 364 42.05 -1.03 -20.28
C LYS A 364 40.80 -1.95 -20.19
N SER A 365 39.81 -1.79 -21.06
CA SER A 365 38.49 -2.41 -20.97
C SER A 365 37.97 -3.07 -22.26
N ALA A 366 38.79 -3.26 -23.30
CA ALA A 366 38.30 -3.89 -24.53
C ALA A 366 38.17 -5.41 -24.36
N ASP A 367 36.94 -5.91 -24.35
CA ASP A 367 36.64 -7.34 -24.32
C ASP A 367 36.94 -7.96 -25.69
N ILE A 368 37.65 -9.10 -25.68
CA ILE A 368 38.02 -9.83 -26.90
C ILE A 368 37.11 -11.04 -27.04
N TYR A 369 36.57 -11.25 -28.23
CA TYR A 369 35.72 -12.38 -28.59
C TYR A 369 36.32 -13.14 -29.78
N ILE A 370 35.95 -14.41 -29.91
CA ILE A 370 36.05 -15.14 -31.17
C ILE A 370 34.65 -15.32 -31.77
N GLY A 371 34.48 -14.96 -33.02
CA GLY A 371 33.29 -15.27 -33.81
C GLY A 371 33.53 -16.54 -34.61
N VAL A 372 32.85 -17.63 -34.25
CA VAL A 372 32.98 -18.94 -34.87
C VAL A 372 31.89 -19.10 -35.92
N THR A 373 32.29 -19.27 -37.18
CA THR A 373 31.37 -19.50 -38.28
C THR A 373 31.14 -20.99 -38.45
N LYS A 374 29.90 -21.43 -38.22
CA LYS A 374 29.48 -22.82 -38.45
C LYS A 374 28.77 -22.90 -39.80
N GLU A 375 29.38 -23.61 -40.75
CA GLU A 375 28.74 -23.94 -42.02
C GLU A 375 27.87 -25.18 -41.88
N THR A 376 26.59 -25.06 -42.22
CA THR A 376 25.67 -26.19 -42.34
C THR A 376 25.41 -26.44 -43.81
N ILE A 377 25.74 -27.63 -44.29
CA ILE A 377 25.47 -28.04 -45.67
C ILE A 377 24.03 -28.55 -45.74
N SER A 378 23.18 -27.89 -46.53
CA SER A 378 21.85 -28.39 -46.89
C SER A 378 21.83 -28.76 -48.37
N THR A 379 21.20 -29.88 -48.71
CA THR A 379 20.90 -30.29 -50.10
C THR A 379 19.44 -29.99 -50.40
N ASN A 380 19.18 -29.11 -51.36
CA ASN A 380 17.83 -28.92 -51.88
C ASN A 380 17.55 -29.96 -52.98
N ASP A 381 16.27 -30.23 -53.27
CA ASP A 381 15.82 -31.24 -54.27
C ASP A 381 16.30 -30.97 -55.72
N SER A 382 16.94 -29.83 -55.99
CA SER A 382 17.60 -29.53 -57.26
C SER A 382 19.10 -29.90 -57.31
N GLY A 383 19.65 -30.47 -56.25
CA GLY A 383 21.08 -30.78 -56.13
C GLY A 383 21.98 -29.57 -55.90
N PHE A 384 21.42 -28.38 -55.67
CA PHE A 384 22.16 -27.20 -55.27
C PHE A 384 22.31 -27.16 -53.74
N LEU A 385 23.55 -27.02 -53.29
CA LEU A 385 23.92 -26.89 -51.88
C LEU A 385 23.70 -25.44 -51.43
N THR A 386 22.79 -25.19 -50.50
CA THR A 386 22.68 -23.88 -49.82
C THR A 386 23.37 -23.95 -48.46
N PRO A 387 24.53 -23.30 -48.27
CA PRO A 387 25.18 -23.28 -46.97
C PRO A 387 24.44 -22.33 -46.01
N GLY A 388 23.89 -22.87 -44.92
CA GLY A 388 23.45 -22.05 -43.79
C GLY A 388 24.65 -21.71 -42.91
N ARG A 389 24.96 -20.42 -42.75
CA ARG A 389 26.05 -19.96 -41.87
C ARG A 389 25.48 -19.39 -40.57
N CYS A 390 25.95 -19.89 -39.44
CA CYS A 390 25.65 -19.34 -38.11
C CYS A 390 26.94 -18.80 -37.49
N LEU A 391 26.91 -17.56 -37.00
CA LEU A 391 28.04 -16.92 -36.33
C LEU A 391 27.79 -16.89 -34.83
N ASP A 392 28.55 -17.68 -34.07
CA ASP A 392 28.49 -17.74 -32.62
C ASP A 392 29.67 -16.98 -32.01
N PHE A 393 29.42 -16.07 -31.05
CA PHE A 393 30.48 -15.37 -30.33
C PHE A 393 30.83 -16.06 -29.01
N TYR A 394 32.13 -16.16 -28.72
CA TYR A 394 32.69 -16.71 -27.49
C TYR A 394 33.74 -15.73 -26.93
N GLU A 395 33.57 -15.29 -25.70
CA GLU A 395 34.47 -14.36 -25.00
C GLU A 395 35.81 -15.06 -24.70
N VAL A 396 36.92 -14.39 -24.95
CA VAL A 396 38.26 -14.89 -24.69
C VAL A 396 38.69 -14.48 -23.28
N ARG A 397 38.60 -15.42 -22.33
CA ARG A 397 38.93 -15.19 -20.91
C ARG A 397 40.42 -15.27 -20.59
N GLY A 398 41.25 -15.60 -21.58
CA GLY A 398 42.70 -15.69 -21.47
C GLY A 398 43.27 -16.84 -22.28
N GLY A 399 44.52 -17.20 -22.01
CA GLY A 399 45.19 -18.30 -22.70
C GLY A 399 46.56 -18.59 -22.09
N GLY A 400 47.03 -19.82 -22.29
CA GLY A 400 48.31 -20.30 -21.75
C GLY A 400 48.90 -21.38 -22.65
N GLY A 401 50.16 -21.22 -23.03
CA GLY A 401 50.82 -22.10 -23.99
C GLY A 401 50.14 -22.07 -25.36
N ARG A 402 49.57 -23.20 -25.78
CA ARG A 402 48.96 -23.40 -27.13
C ARG A 402 47.43 -23.25 -27.18
N TYR A 403 46.77 -22.96 -26.05
CA TYR A 403 45.30 -22.94 -25.97
C TYR A 403 44.76 -21.56 -25.61
N PHE A 404 43.74 -21.13 -26.36
CA PHE A 404 42.82 -20.06 -25.99
C PHE A 404 41.77 -20.60 -25.04
N ASN A 405 41.47 -19.87 -23.96
CA ASN A 405 40.43 -20.19 -23.01
C ASN A 405 39.21 -19.30 -23.31
N VAL A 406 38.12 -19.90 -23.77
CA VAL A 406 36.90 -19.17 -24.15
C VAL A 406 35.70 -19.58 -23.29
N ASN A 407 34.76 -18.66 -23.10
CA ASN A 407 33.45 -18.97 -22.51
C ASN A 407 32.60 -19.75 -23.52
N GLY A 408 31.70 -20.64 -23.09
CA GLY A 408 30.84 -21.46 -23.95
C GLY A 408 31.41 -22.80 -24.42
N VAL A 409 30.52 -23.63 -24.96
CA VAL A 409 30.78 -24.98 -25.45
C VAL A 409 30.23 -25.16 -26.87
N GLY A 410 30.56 -26.26 -27.55
CA GLY A 410 30.00 -26.55 -28.89
C GLY A 410 30.81 -26.02 -30.08
N ILE A 411 32.07 -25.63 -29.86
CA ILE A 411 33.06 -25.42 -30.93
C ILE A 411 33.64 -26.78 -31.29
N GLN A 412 33.75 -27.07 -32.58
CA GLN A 412 34.27 -28.33 -33.09
C GLN A 412 35.63 -28.14 -33.75
N PRO A 413 36.52 -29.16 -33.71
CA PRO A 413 37.71 -29.16 -34.53
C PRO A 413 37.33 -29.01 -36.01
N GLY A 414 37.95 -28.06 -36.71
CA GLY A 414 37.63 -27.69 -38.09
C GLY A 414 36.78 -26.42 -38.24
N ASP A 415 36.19 -25.89 -37.16
CA ASP A 415 35.44 -24.64 -37.22
C ASP A 415 36.36 -23.45 -37.49
N SER A 416 36.00 -22.60 -38.44
CA SER A 416 36.68 -21.34 -38.73
C SER A 416 36.20 -20.23 -37.78
N PHE A 417 37.14 -19.46 -37.24
CA PHE A 417 36.84 -18.35 -36.34
C PHE A 417 37.73 -17.14 -36.56
N LEU A 418 37.21 -15.96 -36.23
CA LEU A 418 37.90 -14.67 -36.33
C LEU A 418 37.86 -13.95 -34.97
N PHE A 419 38.87 -13.13 -34.67
CA PHE A 419 38.86 -12.30 -33.46
C PHE A 419 38.02 -11.04 -33.65
N TYR A 420 37.36 -10.63 -32.58
CA TYR A 420 36.56 -9.43 -32.49
C TYR A 420 36.91 -8.67 -31.22
N GLN A 421 36.91 -7.35 -31.28
CA GLN A 421 37.05 -6.48 -30.11
C GLN A 421 35.75 -5.71 -29.88
N SER A 422 35.40 -5.47 -28.63
CA SER A 422 34.38 -4.47 -28.29
C SER A 422 34.83 -3.08 -28.76
N ASP A 423 33.95 -2.36 -29.47
CA ASP A 423 34.23 -1.02 -29.97
C ASP A 423 32.99 -0.13 -29.82
N SER A 424 33.12 0.97 -29.07
CA SER A 424 32.00 1.84 -28.75
C SER A 424 31.54 2.69 -29.94
N GLU A 425 32.44 3.09 -30.82
CA GLU A 425 32.09 3.82 -32.05
C GLU A 425 31.27 2.95 -33.01
N THR A 426 31.67 1.68 -33.18
CA THR A 426 30.91 0.67 -33.93
C THR A 426 29.55 0.44 -33.30
N ALA A 427 29.48 0.31 -31.96
CA ALA A 427 28.23 0.16 -31.25
C ALA A 427 27.28 1.35 -31.50
N SER A 428 27.77 2.59 -31.35
CA SER A 428 26.96 3.80 -31.61
C SER A 428 26.48 3.88 -33.06
N SER A 429 27.36 3.61 -34.04
CA SER A 429 27.01 3.62 -35.46
C SER A 429 25.92 2.58 -35.81
N THR A 430 25.98 1.39 -35.21
CA THR A 430 24.92 0.39 -35.42
C THR A 430 23.62 0.72 -34.68
N CYS A 431 23.68 1.45 -33.56
CA CYS A 431 22.50 2.03 -32.91
C CYS A 431 21.85 3.11 -33.79
N ASP A 432 22.63 3.98 -34.45
CA ASP A 432 22.11 4.94 -35.43
C ASP A 432 21.43 4.24 -36.62
N HIS A 433 21.98 3.11 -37.07
CA HIS A 433 21.34 2.31 -38.10
C HIS A 433 20.01 1.71 -37.62
N ALA A 434 19.94 1.22 -36.38
CA ALA A 434 18.70 0.75 -35.77
C ALA A 434 17.66 1.88 -35.64
N PHE A 435 18.10 3.09 -35.26
CA PHE A 435 17.25 4.28 -35.22
C PHE A 435 16.69 4.61 -36.61
N ASN A 436 17.52 4.62 -37.65
CA ASN A 436 17.08 4.86 -39.02
C ASN A 436 16.05 3.82 -39.51
N LYS A 437 16.20 2.55 -39.13
CA LYS A 437 15.20 1.50 -39.41
C LYS A 437 13.87 1.75 -38.71
N LEU A 438 13.90 2.15 -37.43
CA LEU A 438 12.69 2.50 -36.68
C LEU A 438 12.01 3.75 -37.24
N LEU A 439 12.78 4.73 -37.73
CA LEU A 439 12.27 5.88 -38.46
C LEU A 439 11.64 5.51 -39.81
N ALA A 440 12.24 4.59 -40.56
CA ALA A 440 11.68 4.08 -41.81
C ALA A 440 10.34 3.36 -41.55
N LEU A 441 10.27 2.57 -40.47
CA LEU A 441 9.03 1.93 -40.02
C LEU A 441 7.99 2.99 -39.64
N LYS A 442 8.36 4.02 -38.85
CA LYS A 442 7.49 5.17 -38.52
C LYS A 442 6.98 5.89 -39.77
N ALA A 443 7.80 6.02 -40.81
CA ALA A 443 7.42 6.62 -42.08
C ALA A 443 6.47 5.73 -42.90
N GLU A 444 6.68 4.41 -42.93
CA GLU A 444 5.77 3.44 -43.58
C GLU A 444 4.39 3.43 -42.92
N LEU A 445 4.36 3.51 -41.58
CA LEU A 445 3.13 3.63 -40.79
C LEU A 445 2.38 4.93 -41.13
N LYS A 446 3.09 6.03 -41.43
CA LYS A 446 2.49 7.31 -41.84
C LYS A 446 2.06 7.33 -43.32
N SER A 447 2.81 6.75 -44.24
CA SER A 447 2.55 6.82 -45.68
C SER A 447 1.30 6.04 -46.10
N LYS A 448 1.03 4.89 -45.46
CA LYS A 448 -0.21 4.13 -45.62
C LYS A 448 -1.47 4.91 -45.22
N ASN A 449 -1.34 5.94 -44.38
CA ASN A 449 -2.44 6.83 -43.99
C ASN A 449 -2.76 7.93 -45.03
N TYR A 450 -1.83 8.27 -45.94
CA TYR A 450 -2.02 9.35 -46.94
C TYR A 450 -2.55 8.85 -48.29
N LEU A 451 -2.35 7.57 -48.65
CA LEU A 451 -2.78 7.03 -49.94
C LEU A 451 -4.30 6.76 -50.05
N HIS A 452 -5.04 6.87 -48.94
CA HIS A 452 -6.47 6.55 -48.86
C HIS A 452 -7.42 7.75 -49.08
N LEU A 453 -7.03 8.71 -49.92
CA LEU A 453 -7.93 9.77 -50.43
C LEU A 453 -8.53 9.45 -51.80
N SER A 454 -8.85 8.17 -52.06
CA SER A 454 -9.69 7.78 -53.21
C SER A 454 -10.93 7.04 -52.73
N LYS A 455 -12.07 7.43 -53.31
CA LYS A 455 -13.44 7.15 -52.86
C LYS A 455 -13.77 5.65 -52.85
N PHE A 456 -14.48 5.24 -51.81
CA PHE A 456 -15.12 3.93 -51.55
C PHE A 456 -14.22 2.81 -50.96
N ALA A 457 -14.06 2.79 -49.63
CA ALA A 457 -14.08 1.56 -48.81
C ALA A 457 -14.04 1.91 -47.31
N ASP A 458 -14.89 1.22 -46.55
CA ASP A 458 -15.06 1.24 -45.11
C ASP A 458 -14.07 0.21 -44.51
N LYS A 459 -12.96 0.66 -43.89
CA LYS A 459 -12.11 -0.07 -42.92
C LYS A 459 -10.90 0.79 -42.54
N ASP A 460 -10.78 1.08 -41.25
CA ASP A 460 -9.77 1.94 -40.63
C ASP A 460 -8.47 1.14 -40.41
N ASP A 461 -7.69 0.87 -41.48
CA ASP A 461 -6.40 0.14 -41.42
C ASP A 461 -5.25 1.04 -40.91
N LYS A 462 -5.40 1.61 -39.71
CA LYS A 462 -4.32 2.33 -39.03
C LYS A 462 -3.39 1.35 -38.32
N LYS A 463 -2.14 1.26 -38.78
CA LYS A 463 -1.07 0.58 -38.04
C LYS A 463 -0.50 1.52 -36.97
N GLU A 464 -0.34 1.02 -35.74
CA GLU A 464 0.12 1.78 -34.56
C GLU A 464 1.20 0.98 -33.80
N VAL A 465 2.17 1.68 -33.18
CA VAL A 465 3.21 1.06 -32.34
C VAL A 465 2.73 1.02 -30.90
N LEU A 466 2.78 -0.16 -30.29
CA LEU A 466 2.18 -0.42 -28.98
C LEU A 466 3.13 -0.20 -27.80
N GLY A 467 4.45 -0.31 -28.03
CA GLY A 467 5.48 -0.31 -26.99
C GLY A 467 6.73 -1.07 -27.42
N GLY A 468 7.73 -1.12 -26.53
CA GLY A 468 9.04 -1.73 -26.79
C GLY A 468 9.61 -2.47 -25.58
N LEU A 469 10.42 -3.49 -25.87
CA LEU A 469 11.24 -4.22 -24.89
C LEU A 469 12.71 -4.10 -25.31
N ILE A 470 13.56 -3.60 -24.41
CA ILE A 470 15.00 -3.42 -24.65
C ILE A 470 15.79 -4.44 -23.83
N LEU A 471 16.67 -5.18 -24.50
CA LEU A 471 17.62 -6.11 -23.87
C LEU A 471 19.02 -5.60 -24.20
N SER A 472 19.61 -4.83 -23.27
CA SER A 472 20.94 -4.26 -23.46
C SER A 472 22.02 -5.14 -22.83
N CYS A 473 23.19 -5.16 -23.45
CA CYS A 473 24.34 -5.85 -22.90
C CYS A 473 24.87 -5.14 -21.66
N TYR A 474 25.12 -5.88 -20.58
CA TYR A 474 25.69 -5.36 -19.35
C TYR A 474 27.06 -4.68 -19.57
N CYS A 475 27.79 -5.00 -20.63
CA CYS A 475 29.04 -4.28 -20.95
C CYS A 475 28.80 -2.88 -21.54
N ARG A 476 27.58 -2.55 -21.97
CA ARG A 476 27.17 -1.23 -22.50
C ARG A 476 26.69 -0.28 -21.40
N GLY A 477 26.22 0.91 -21.79
CA GLY A 477 25.81 2.00 -20.89
C GLY A 477 26.78 3.18 -20.88
N GLU A 478 26.59 4.13 -19.96
CA GLU A 478 27.36 5.38 -19.90
C GLU A 478 28.87 5.15 -19.84
N SER A 479 29.33 4.16 -19.07
CA SER A 479 30.76 3.82 -18.97
C SER A 479 31.39 3.43 -20.31
N PHE A 480 30.60 2.85 -21.22
CA PHE A 480 31.05 2.35 -22.52
C PHE A 480 30.90 3.40 -23.63
N PHE A 481 29.76 4.09 -23.67
CA PHE A 481 29.46 5.10 -24.69
C PHE A 481 29.93 6.51 -24.33
N ARG A 482 30.20 6.78 -23.05
CA ARG A 482 30.32 8.13 -22.46
C ARG A 482 29.03 8.96 -22.58
N ASP A 483 27.90 8.30 -22.81
CA ASP A 483 26.56 8.85 -22.93
C ASP A 483 25.55 7.82 -22.37
N PRO A 484 24.68 8.21 -21.41
CA PRO A 484 23.77 7.29 -20.72
C PRO A 484 22.54 6.83 -21.52
N PHE A 485 22.28 7.34 -22.73
CA PHE A 485 21.01 7.05 -23.44
C PHE A 485 21.16 6.39 -24.82
N VAL A 486 22.35 5.90 -25.18
CA VAL A 486 22.61 5.42 -26.54
C VAL A 486 21.80 4.16 -26.90
N ASP A 487 21.51 3.28 -25.95
CA ASP A 487 20.76 2.05 -26.22
C ASP A 487 19.23 2.28 -26.26
N SER A 488 18.69 3.23 -25.48
CA SER A 488 17.26 3.57 -25.50
C SER A 488 16.85 4.60 -26.56
N TYR A 489 17.77 5.49 -26.94
CA TYR A 489 17.55 6.57 -27.91
C TYR A 489 16.82 6.12 -29.19
N PRO A 490 17.20 5.00 -29.85
CA PRO A 490 16.54 4.58 -31.08
C PRO A 490 15.02 4.41 -30.94
N PHE A 491 14.57 3.96 -29.77
CA PHE A 491 13.16 3.73 -29.49
C PHE A 491 12.48 5.01 -28.98
N CYS A 492 13.06 5.67 -27.99
CA CYS A 492 12.46 6.83 -27.32
C CYS A 492 12.25 8.02 -28.27
N ASP A 493 13.20 8.29 -29.18
CA ASP A 493 13.03 9.36 -30.18
C ASP A 493 12.04 8.99 -31.29
N SER A 494 12.03 7.70 -31.67
CA SER A 494 11.12 7.20 -32.68
C SER A 494 9.68 7.18 -32.18
N PHE A 495 9.45 6.80 -30.92
CA PHE A 495 8.12 6.58 -30.34
C PHE A 495 8.04 7.09 -28.88
N PRO A 496 8.09 8.42 -28.65
CA PRO A 496 8.20 8.99 -27.30
C PRO A 496 7.00 8.75 -26.39
N THR A 497 5.83 8.42 -26.95
CA THR A 497 4.61 8.12 -26.19
C THR A 497 4.35 6.63 -26.03
N ALA A 498 5.21 5.77 -26.58
CA ALA A 498 5.04 4.33 -26.51
C ALA A 498 5.75 3.80 -25.25
N PRO A 499 5.10 2.95 -24.44
CA PRO A 499 5.68 2.39 -23.22
C PRO A 499 6.92 1.55 -23.54
N VAL A 500 7.98 1.74 -22.76
CA VAL A 500 9.25 1.02 -22.87
C VAL A 500 9.62 0.42 -21.52
N ALA A 501 9.98 -0.85 -21.55
CA ALA A 501 10.69 -1.50 -20.47
C ALA A 501 11.96 -2.14 -21.02
N GLY A 502 12.99 -2.24 -20.21
CA GLY A 502 14.20 -2.93 -20.60
C GLY A 502 15.08 -3.31 -19.42
N LEU A 503 16.11 -4.10 -19.72
CA LEU A 503 17.08 -4.53 -18.73
C LEU A 503 18.49 -4.63 -19.32
N PHE A 504 19.48 -4.57 -18.44
CA PHE A 504 20.86 -4.94 -18.75
C PHE A 504 21.07 -6.42 -18.43
N CYS A 505 21.28 -7.24 -19.46
CA CYS A 505 21.51 -8.68 -19.40
C CYS A 505 22.95 -9.07 -19.75
N ARG A 506 23.30 -10.35 -19.54
CA ARG A 506 24.65 -10.91 -19.79
C ARG A 506 24.66 -11.97 -20.90
N GLY A 507 23.66 -11.95 -21.77
CA GLY A 507 23.42 -13.02 -22.75
C GLY A 507 22.22 -12.72 -23.64
N GLU A 508 22.32 -11.68 -24.45
CA GLU A 508 21.23 -11.24 -25.32
C GLU A 508 20.90 -12.33 -26.34
N ILE A 509 19.64 -12.72 -26.42
CA ILE A 509 19.11 -13.58 -27.48
C ILE A 509 18.39 -12.70 -28.48
N GLY A 510 18.68 -12.88 -29.77
CA GLY A 510 17.93 -12.21 -30.83
C GLY A 510 17.98 -12.95 -32.17
N ARG A 511 16.80 -13.17 -32.73
CA ARG A 511 16.55 -13.77 -34.05
C ARG A 511 15.29 -13.14 -34.65
N GLY A 512 15.33 -12.83 -35.94
CA GLY A 512 14.22 -12.28 -36.70
C GLY A 512 14.51 -12.28 -38.21
N PRO A 513 13.57 -11.78 -39.03
CA PRO A 513 13.67 -11.78 -40.49
C PRO A 513 14.93 -11.07 -40.99
N LYS A 514 15.59 -11.62 -42.03
CA LYS A 514 16.82 -11.06 -42.63
C LYS A 514 16.66 -9.60 -43.09
N SER A 515 15.49 -9.22 -43.59
CA SER A 515 15.17 -7.84 -44.02
C SER A 515 15.16 -6.81 -42.88
N LEU A 516 15.15 -7.27 -41.62
CA LEU A 516 15.17 -6.43 -40.43
C LEU A 516 16.55 -6.43 -39.74
N MET A 517 17.47 -7.31 -40.15
CA MET A 517 18.84 -7.40 -39.63
C MET A 517 19.79 -6.46 -40.36
N ASN A 518 20.84 -5.96 -39.69
CA ASN A 518 21.79 -5.01 -40.30
C ASN A 518 22.62 -5.75 -41.36
N GLU A 519 22.41 -5.43 -42.64
CA GLU A 519 23.21 -5.95 -43.75
C GLU A 519 24.66 -5.43 -43.64
N GLU A 520 25.63 -6.29 -43.90
CA GLU A 520 27.05 -5.94 -43.98
C GLU A 520 27.29 -5.09 -45.24
N TYR A 521 28.11 -4.04 -45.08
CA TYR A 521 28.61 -3.08 -46.07
C TYR A 521 28.52 -3.49 -47.56
N GLU A 522 27.74 -2.74 -48.35
CA GLU A 522 28.15 -2.32 -49.70
C GLU A 522 27.88 -0.82 -49.90
N ASP A 523 28.92 -0.14 -50.42
CA ASP A 523 28.98 1.28 -50.77
C ASP A 523 27.87 1.71 -51.75
N VAL A 524 27.01 2.67 -51.37
CA VAL A 524 26.34 3.54 -52.35
C VAL A 524 26.18 4.97 -51.82
N ASN A 525 26.82 5.89 -52.55
CA ASN A 525 26.78 7.34 -52.41
C ASN A 525 25.37 7.98 -52.63
N SER A 526 25.17 9.13 -51.95
CA SER A 526 24.38 10.32 -52.37
C SER A 526 22.92 10.47 -51.84
N PRO A 527 22.36 11.71 -51.74
CA PRO A 527 22.79 12.84 -50.92
C PRO A 527 21.64 13.40 -50.04
N SER A 528 22.01 14.33 -49.15
CA SER A 528 21.16 15.11 -48.23
C SER A 528 19.92 15.78 -48.84
N CYS A 529 18.86 15.98 -48.04
CA CYS A 529 18.15 17.26 -48.05
C CYS A 529 17.34 17.55 -46.77
N ARG A 530 17.54 18.79 -46.29
CA ARG A 530 16.72 19.57 -45.33
C ARG A 530 15.33 19.84 -45.92
N ILE A 531 14.33 20.19 -45.08
CA ILE A 531 13.43 21.36 -45.25
C ILE A 531 12.40 21.47 -44.09
N LEU A 532 12.51 22.59 -43.38
CA LEU A 532 11.54 23.60 -42.92
C LEU A 532 10.18 23.23 -42.29
N THR A 533 9.99 23.88 -41.14
CA THR A 533 8.77 24.25 -40.44
C THR A 533 7.82 25.15 -41.25
N THR A 534 6.51 24.96 -41.06
CA THR A 534 5.51 26.05 -41.12
C THR A 534 4.33 25.73 -40.20
N MET A 535 3.90 26.73 -39.43
CA MET A 535 2.64 26.79 -38.69
C MET A 535 1.48 27.15 -39.63
N GLU A 536 0.26 26.70 -39.30
CA GLU A 536 -0.95 27.52 -39.47
C GLU A 536 -2.13 27.01 -38.64
N GLU A 537 -2.89 27.97 -38.11
CA GLU A 537 -4.03 27.88 -37.19
C GLU A 537 -5.31 27.32 -37.82
N LYS A 538 -6.30 26.94 -37.00
CA LYS A 538 -7.76 27.05 -37.29
C LYS A 538 -8.62 26.91 -36.01
N PRO A 539 -9.90 27.34 -36.01
CA PRO A 539 -10.42 28.28 -35.02
C PRO A 539 -11.49 27.70 -34.07
N LYS A 540 -11.85 28.50 -33.05
CA LYS A 540 -12.91 28.31 -32.07
C LYS A 540 -14.31 28.56 -32.66
N GLU A 541 -15.30 27.78 -32.22
CA GLU A 541 -16.72 28.16 -32.24
C GLU A 541 -17.55 27.32 -31.22
N PRO A 542 -18.81 27.65 -30.90
CA PRO A 542 -19.18 28.32 -29.65
C PRO A 542 -19.94 27.44 -28.65
N LYS A 543 -19.89 27.83 -27.37
CA LYS A 543 -20.68 27.27 -26.27
C LYS A 543 -22.14 27.71 -26.37
N THR A 544 -23.09 26.77 -26.29
CA THR A 544 -24.50 27.05 -25.93
C THR A 544 -24.93 26.15 -24.76
N PRO A 545 -25.84 26.63 -23.89
CA PRO A 545 -26.02 26.11 -22.54
C PRO A 545 -26.94 24.89 -22.51
N MET A 546 -26.54 23.83 -21.78
CA MET A 546 -27.44 22.73 -21.45
C MET A 546 -28.28 23.07 -20.22
N THR A 547 -29.59 23.19 -20.41
CA THR A 547 -30.58 23.15 -19.33
C THR A 547 -31.23 21.76 -19.23
N SER A 548 -31.27 21.27 -17.98
CA SER A 548 -32.19 20.29 -17.39
C SER A 548 -32.09 18.81 -17.80
N PHE A 549 -31.45 18.03 -16.92
CA PHE A 549 -31.47 16.57 -16.87
C PHE A 549 -32.52 16.05 -15.86
N ALA A 550 -33.33 15.08 -16.26
CA ALA A 550 -34.08 14.16 -15.40
C ALA A 550 -34.36 12.90 -16.25
N SER A 551 -34.29 11.64 -15.82
CA SER A 551 -34.13 11.00 -14.51
C SER A 551 -33.63 9.56 -14.78
N ILE A 552 -32.57 9.10 -14.09
CA ILE A 552 -32.27 7.67 -13.94
C ILE A 552 -33.14 7.17 -12.78
N ASN A 553 -33.58 5.91 -12.79
CA ASN A 553 -34.33 5.34 -11.66
C ASN A 553 -33.44 5.34 -10.40
N GLU A 554 -33.65 6.33 -9.53
CA GLU A 554 -32.83 6.61 -8.33
C GLU A 554 -32.76 5.39 -7.39
N ASP A 555 -33.83 4.57 -7.37
CA ASP A 555 -33.92 3.36 -6.55
C ASP A 555 -32.87 2.30 -6.91
N LEU A 556 -32.53 2.15 -8.19
CA LEU A 556 -31.53 1.16 -8.62
C LEU A 556 -30.11 1.60 -8.27
N ILE A 557 -29.79 2.88 -8.51
CA ILE A 557 -28.49 3.45 -8.14
C ILE A 557 -28.32 3.37 -6.61
N LEU A 558 -29.36 3.72 -5.85
CA LEU A 558 -29.33 3.63 -4.40
C LEU A 558 -29.03 2.21 -3.92
N ASN A 559 -29.65 1.18 -4.51
CA ASN A 559 -29.39 -0.21 -4.15
C ASN A 559 -27.97 -0.69 -4.47
N ILE A 560 -27.37 -0.19 -5.57
CA ILE A 560 -25.98 -0.50 -5.93
C ILE A 560 -25.02 0.19 -4.97
N LEU A 561 -25.18 1.51 -4.81
CA LEU A 561 -24.29 2.32 -3.99
C LEU A 561 -24.31 1.90 -2.51
N LYS A 562 -25.45 1.42 -1.98
CA LYS A 562 -25.54 0.88 -0.61
C LYS A 562 -24.67 -0.34 -0.33
N ARG A 563 -24.19 -1.03 -1.38
CA ARG A 563 -23.39 -2.27 -1.27
C ARG A 563 -21.92 -2.06 -1.61
N LEU A 564 -21.50 -0.84 -1.89
CA LEU A 564 -20.12 -0.53 -2.25
C LEU A 564 -19.26 -0.37 -0.99
N PRO A 565 -18.00 -0.84 -1.00
CA PRO A 565 -17.02 -0.44 0.01
C PRO A 565 -16.83 1.08 0.04
N ALA A 566 -16.38 1.62 1.18
CA ALA A 566 -16.27 3.04 1.43
C ALA A 566 -15.50 3.80 0.34
N LEU A 567 -14.39 3.25 -0.14
CA LEU A 567 -13.56 3.86 -1.18
C LEU A 567 -14.32 4.00 -2.51
N SER A 568 -14.92 2.90 -2.99
CA SER A 568 -15.73 2.90 -4.21
C SER A 568 -16.97 3.80 -4.08
N PHE A 569 -17.55 3.84 -2.88
CA PHE A 569 -18.68 4.72 -2.55
C PHE A 569 -18.29 6.21 -2.60
N ALA A 570 -17.11 6.57 -2.09
CA ALA A 570 -16.59 7.93 -2.17
C ALA A 570 -16.33 8.34 -3.63
N SER A 571 -15.72 7.47 -4.43
CA SER A 571 -15.56 7.71 -5.87
C SER A 571 -16.90 7.89 -6.58
N ALA A 572 -17.92 7.10 -6.21
CA ALA A 572 -19.27 7.23 -6.75
C ALA A 572 -19.91 8.60 -6.42
N ALA A 573 -19.67 9.15 -5.22
CA ALA A 573 -20.18 10.46 -4.85
C ALA A 573 -19.63 11.60 -5.74
N CYS A 574 -18.44 11.42 -6.32
CA CYS A 574 -17.81 12.40 -7.21
C CYS A 574 -18.32 12.35 -8.66
N VAL A 575 -19.12 11.33 -9.03
CA VAL A 575 -19.54 11.10 -10.43
C VAL A 575 -20.48 12.19 -10.95
N SER A 576 -21.45 12.63 -10.14
CA SER A 576 -22.40 13.69 -10.52
C SER A 576 -23.14 14.26 -9.31
N LYS A 577 -23.81 15.40 -9.46
CA LYS A 577 -24.66 15.97 -8.40
C LYS A 577 -25.78 15.01 -7.95
N SER A 578 -26.36 14.25 -8.89
CA SER A 578 -27.41 13.27 -8.59
C SER A 578 -26.87 12.07 -7.83
N TRP A 579 -25.70 11.54 -8.21
CA TRP A 579 -25.04 10.44 -7.47
C TRP A 579 -24.59 10.90 -6.09
N ASN A 580 -24.04 12.12 -5.97
CA ASN A 580 -23.74 12.71 -4.68
C ASN A 580 -25.00 12.85 -3.81
N GLN A 581 -26.14 13.25 -4.37
CA GLN A 581 -27.41 13.30 -3.66
C GLN A 581 -27.84 11.91 -3.16
N ILE A 582 -27.73 10.87 -4.00
CA ILE A 582 -28.04 9.49 -3.59
C ILE A 582 -27.04 8.99 -2.54
N CYS A 583 -25.75 9.27 -2.68
CA CYS A 583 -24.75 8.95 -1.65
C CYS A 583 -25.09 9.65 -0.32
N ASN A 584 -25.52 10.90 -0.36
CA ASN A 584 -25.96 11.62 0.84
C ASN A 584 -27.28 11.05 1.40
N GLN A 585 -28.16 10.48 0.56
CA GLN A 585 -29.34 9.72 1.01
C GLN A 585 -28.96 8.36 1.62
N ILE A 586 -27.79 7.80 1.29
CA ILE A 586 -27.29 6.55 1.90
C ILE A 586 -26.60 6.87 3.22
N LEU A 587 -25.77 7.92 3.24
CA LEU A 587 -25.10 8.46 4.42
C LEU A 587 -25.89 9.60 5.06
N TYR A 588 -27.21 9.42 5.22
CA TYR A 588 -28.05 10.39 5.92
C TYR A 588 -28.12 10.14 7.43
N LYS A 589 -27.77 8.91 7.87
CA LYS A 589 -27.72 8.50 9.27
C LYS A 589 -26.26 8.38 9.73
N PRO A 590 -25.99 8.65 11.03
CA PRO A 590 -24.68 8.40 11.61
C PRO A 590 -24.34 6.91 11.59
N LYS A 591 -23.04 6.60 11.53
CA LYS A 591 -22.52 5.24 11.46
C LYS A 591 -21.21 5.11 12.25
N PHE A 592 -21.07 4.01 12.97
CA PHE A 592 -19.81 3.55 13.55
C PHE A 592 -19.39 2.24 12.91
N ALA A 593 -18.10 2.08 12.67
CA ALA A 593 -17.50 0.82 12.28
C ALA A 593 -16.24 0.60 13.13
N SER A 594 -16.15 -0.56 13.76
CA SER A 594 -15.01 -0.96 14.58
C SER A 594 -14.65 -2.42 14.32
N ALA A 595 -13.35 -2.72 14.31
CA ALA A 595 -12.83 -4.08 14.22
C ALA A 595 -11.42 -4.15 14.81
N PHE A 596 -11.06 -5.30 15.38
CA PHE A 596 -9.70 -5.60 15.80
C PHE A 596 -9.10 -6.77 15.04
N SER A 597 -7.77 -6.83 14.98
CA SER A 597 -7.01 -7.99 14.50
C SER A 597 -5.89 -8.30 15.49
N LEU A 598 -5.63 -9.59 15.69
CA LEU A 598 -4.50 -10.13 16.47
C LEU A 598 -3.49 -10.84 15.57
N ASN A 599 -3.48 -10.50 14.27
CA ASN A 599 -2.54 -11.09 13.34
C ASN A 599 -1.10 -10.71 13.78
N PRO A 600 -0.19 -11.68 13.95
CA PRO A 600 1.18 -11.39 14.37
C PRO A 600 1.94 -10.53 13.36
N ASP A 601 1.52 -10.51 12.10
CA ASP A 601 2.02 -9.58 11.10
C ASP A 601 1.25 -8.26 11.19
N GLU A 602 1.95 -7.22 11.63
CA GLU A 602 1.40 -5.87 11.84
C GLU A 602 0.74 -5.29 10.57
N LYS A 603 1.34 -5.49 9.39
CA LYS A 603 0.82 -4.94 8.14
C LYS A 603 -0.47 -5.66 7.74
N VAL A 604 -0.50 -6.97 7.91
CA VAL A 604 -1.71 -7.77 7.66
C VAL A 604 -2.80 -7.42 8.67
N ALA A 605 -2.47 -7.25 9.95
CA ALA A 605 -3.43 -6.83 10.98
C ALA A 605 -4.06 -5.47 10.63
N LEU A 606 -3.24 -4.53 10.14
CA LEU A 606 -3.67 -3.19 9.73
C LEU A 606 -4.54 -3.23 8.46
N GLU A 607 -4.20 -4.06 7.47
CA GLU A 607 -5.04 -4.31 6.30
C GLU A 607 -6.39 -4.92 6.70
N GLU A 608 -6.39 -5.95 7.55
CA GLU A 608 -7.61 -6.64 8.01
C GLU A 608 -8.61 -5.68 8.69
N VAL A 609 -8.13 -4.84 9.61
CA VAL A 609 -9.03 -3.88 10.30
C VAL A 609 -9.52 -2.77 9.38
N VAL A 610 -8.68 -2.27 8.46
CA VAL A 610 -9.09 -1.25 7.48
C VAL A 610 -10.11 -1.82 6.50
N ASP A 611 -9.85 -2.99 5.93
CA ASP A 611 -10.76 -3.65 5.00
C ASP A 611 -12.10 -3.95 5.67
N LYS A 612 -12.09 -4.38 6.94
CA LYS A 612 -13.31 -4.63 7.70
C LYS A 612 -14.11 -3.35 7.95
N VAL A 613 -13.46 -2.30 8.46
CA VAL A 613 -14.11 -1.03 8.81
C VAL A 613 -14.62 -0.27 7.57
N LEU A 614 -13.95 -0.42 6.42
CA LEU A 614 -14.31 0.20 5.14
C LEU A 614 -15.10 -0.72 4.19
N SER A 615 -15.50 -1.91 4.65
CA SER A 615 -16.23 -2.90 3.85
C SER A 615 -17.62 -2.42 3.40
N GLU A 616 -18.20 -1.46 4.10
CA GLU A 616 -19.50 -0.85 3.81
C GLU A 616 -19.38 0.67 3.59
N PRO A 617 -20.38 1.33 2.98
CA PRO A 617 -20.36 2.79 2.82
C PRO A 617 -20.21 3.51 4.17
N ILE A 618 -19.15 4.31 4.30
CA ILE A 618 -18.92 5.24 5.40
C ILE A 618 -18.07 6.41 4.89
N ARG A 619 -18.30 7.62 5.41
CA ARG A 619 -17.44 8.79 5.18
C ARG A 619 -16.78 9.16 6.51
N PRO A 620 -15.48 8.89 6.72
CA PRO A 620 -14.85 9.16 8.01
C PRO A 620 -14.97 10.63 8.42
N HIS A 621 -15.45 10.90 9.64
CA HIS A 621 -15.33 12.20 10.32
C HIS A 621 -14.21 12.18 11.36
N PHE A 622 -13.86 11.01 11.89
CA PHE A 622 -12.72 10.79 12.77
C PHE A 622 -12.33 9.32 12.76
N SER A 623 -11.12 9.03 13.26
CA SER A 623 -10.63 7.67 13.48
C SER A 623 -9.84 7.57 14.79
N ILE A 624 -10.01 6.45 15.50
CA ILE A 624 -9.21 6.09 16.67
C ILE A 624 -8.65 4.69 16.41
N ALA A 625 -7.34 4.52 16.54
CA ALA A 625 -6.68 3.23 16.48
C ALA A 625 -5.93 2.97 17.79
N ASN A 626 -6.15 1.82 18.40
CA ASN A 626 -5.45 1.41 19.63
C ASN A 626 -4.68 0.12 19.38
N VAL A 627 -3.43 0.08 19.83
CA VAL A 627 -2.47 -0.99 19.53
C VAL A 627 -1.98 -1.64 20.83
N ILE A 628 -1.80 -2.96 20.81
CA ILE A 628 -1.14 -3.74 21.87
C ILE A 628 0.16 -4.36 21.32
N GLY A 629 1.23 -4.33 22.11
CA GLY A 629 2.56 -4.86 21.76
C GLY A 629 3.72 -3.97 22.20
N SER A 630 4.92 -4.52 22.39
CA SER A 630 6.14 -3.77 22.74
C SER A 630 6.97 -3.40 21.50
N GLY A 631 7.53 -2.18 21.45
CA GLY A 631 8.48 -1.78 20.38
C GLY A 631 7.82 -1.29 19.09
N VAL A 632 6.59 -0.79 19.18
CA VAL A 632 5.73 -0.55 18.04
C VAL A 632 5.79 0.90 17.55
N ASP A 633 6.14 1.11 16.28
CA ASP A 633 6.18 2.45 15.69
C ASP A 633 4.74 2.94 15.38
N LEU A 634 4.31 3.99 16.08
CA LEU A 634 3.01 4.61 15.87
C LEU A 634 2.99 5.46 14.58
N SER A 635 4.16 5.88 14.08
CA SER A 635 4.29 6.83 12.98
C SER A 635 3.92 6.19 11.64
N GLU A 636 4.45 4.99 11.35
CA GLU A 636 4.10 4.21 10.16
C GLU A 636 2.58 3.97 10.08
N ARG A 637 1.97 3.61 11.22
CA ARG A 637 0.52 3.39 11.32
C ARG A 637 -0.32 4.63 11.06
N LEU A 638 0.05 5.75 11.69
CA LEU A 638 -0.67 7.01 11.51
C LEU A 638 -0.64 7.43 10.04
N ASN A 639 0.52 7.28 9.38
CA ASN A 639 0.67 7.57 7.96
C ASN A 639 -0.16 6.62 7.09
N PHE A 640 -0.10 5.31 7.35
CA PHE A 640 -0.90 4.32 6.63
C PHE A 640 -2.40 4.61 6.73
N LEU A 641 -2.90 4.81 7.95
CA LEU A 641 -4.32 5.09 8.20
C LEU A 641 -4.76 6.37 7.52
N ALA A 642 -3.92 7.41 7.53
CA ALA A 642 -4.28 8.65 6.87
C ALA A 642 -4.28 8.56 5.34
N THR A 643 -3.43 7.74 4.75
CA THR A 643 -3.48 7.42 3.31
C THR A 643 -4.79 6.70 2.95
N LYS A 644 -5.29 5.82 3.83
CA LYS A 644 -6.54 5.06 3.58
C LYS A 644 -7.82 5.85 3.92
N LEU A 645 -7.83 6.66 4.97
CA LEU A 645 -8.99 7.39 5.48
C LEU A 645 -9.07 8.85 5.00
N GLY A 646 -8.02 9.34 4.34
CA GLY A 646 -7.91 10.70 3.84
C GLY A 646 -7.17 11.64 4.81
N PHE A 647 -6.32 12.50 4.25
CA PHE A 647 -5.43 13.40 5.00
C PHE A 647 -6.14 14.44 5.88
N GLN A 648 -7.40 14.74 5.60
CA GLN A 648 -8.21 15.71 6.38
C GLN A 648 -9.00 15.05 7.52
N THR A 649 -8.99 13.73 7.61
CA THR A 649 -9.66 13.02 8.71
C THR A 649 -8.78 13.13 9.96
N PRO A 650 -9.30 13.64 11.10
CA PRO A 650 -8.57 13.58 12.37
C PRO A 650 -8.37 12.14 12.82
N ILE A 651 -7.14 11.78 13.18
CA ILE A 651 -6.77 10.42 13.59
C ILE A 651 -5.99 10.49 14.90
N ILE A 652 -6.33 9.62 15.85
CA ILE A 652 -5.51 9.35 17.04
C ILE A 652 -5.10 7.89 16.99
N VAL A 653 -3.80 7.63 17.16
CA VAL A 653 -3.24 6.28 17.32
C VAL A 653 -2.61 6.20 18.71
N SER A 654 -2.97 5.21 19.52
CA SER A 654 -2.38 5.03 20.86
C SER A 654 -1.98 3.60 21.17
N CYS A 655 -1.00 3.43 22.05
CA CYS A 655 -0.69 2.15 22.69
C CYS A 655 -1.59 1.96 23.91
N THR A 656 -2.01 0.72 24.17
CA THR A 656 -2.87 0.35 25.30
C THR A 656 -2.47 -1.02 25.86
N SER A 657 -2.94 -1.38 27.06
CA SER A 657 -2.65 -2.67 27.70
C SER A 657 -3.53 -3.81 27.17
N GLY A 658 -4.62 -3.48 26.48
CA GLY A 658 -5.55 -4.45 25.94
C GLY A 658 -6.62 -3.80 25.06
N ILE A 659 -7.29 -4.61 24.24
CA ILE A 659 -8.34 -4.18 23.30
C ILE A 659 -9.59 -5.04 23.47
N MET A 660 -10.74 -4.46 23.16
CA MET A 660 -12.04 -5.10 23.23
C MET A 660 -12.84 -4.75 21.99
N GLY A 661 -13.43 -5.73 21.31
CA GLY A 661 -14.26 -5.44 20.17
C GLY A 661 -14.61 -6.68 19.38
N ARG A 662 -14.89 -6.47 18.09
CA ARG A 662 -15.17 -7.55 17.15
C ARG A 662 -13.93 -7.86 16.30
N ASP A 663 -13.58 -9.13 16.21
CA ASP A 663 -12.47 -9.60 15.39
C ASP A 663 -12.80 -9.42 13.89
N ALA A 664 -11.84 -8.90 13.14
CA ALA A 664 -12.01 -8.53 11.74
C ALA A 664 -12.31 -9.74 10.83
N VAL A 665 -11.76 -10.91 11.17
CA VAL A 665 -11.81 -12.13 10.35
C VAL A 665 -12.97 -13.04 10.78
N THR A 666 -13.12 -13.24 12.08
CA THR A 666 -14.06 -14.22 12.66
C THR A 666 -15.40 -13.62 13.05
N ASP A 667 -15.51 -12.29 13.10
CA ASP A 667 -16.69 -11.56 13.62
C ASP A 667 -17.04 -11.88 15.09
N GLU A 668 -16.15 -12.57 15.81
CA GLU A 668 -16.33 -12.88 17.23
C GLU A 668 -15.97 -11.69 18.12
N HIS A 669 -16.72 -11.49 19.20
CA HIS A 669 -16.38 -10.47 20.18
C HIS A 669 -15.44 -11.01 21.25
N ARG A 670 -14.36 -10.30 21.55
CA ARG A 670 -13.39 -10.70 22.58
C ARG A 670 -12.80 -9.48 23.31
N GLU A 671 -12.45 -9.70 24.57
CA GLU A 671 -11.53 -8.89 25.36
C GLU A 671 -10.15 -9.54 25.35
N VAL A 672 -9.12 -8.77 25.01
CA VAL A 672 -7.74 -9.26 24.87
C VAL A 672 -6.82 -8.35 25.67
N MET A 673 -6.06 -8.91 26.59
CA MET A 673 -5.05 -8.20 27.39
C MET A 673 -3.65 -8.77 27.17
N LEU A 674 -2.64 -7.93 27.32
CA LEU A 674 -1.26 -8.36 27.43
C LEU A 674 -1.05 -9.01 28.81
N GLU A 675 -0.47 -10.21 28.85
CA GLU A 675 0.04 -10.79 30.10
C GLU A 675 1.30 -9.99 30.51
N GLU A 676 1.21 -9.15 31.55
CA GLU A 676 2.37 -8.45 32.10
C GLU A 676 3.29 -9.45 32.86
N TYR A 677 4.45 -9.74 32.27
CA TYR A 677 5.72 -10.19 32.86
C TYR A 677 5.69 -10.75 34.29
N TRP A 678 5.69 -12.08 34.44
CA TRP A 678 6.47 -12.85 35.44
C TRP A 678 6.60 -14.34 35.08
N VAL A 679 7.05 -14.71 33.87
CA VAL A 679 7.58 -16.06 33.62
C VAL A 679 8.70 -15.99 32.58
N ASP A 680 9.89 -16.48 32.92
CA ASP A 680 10.98 -16.82 32.00
C ASP A 680 10.54 -17.91 31.01
N GLY A 681 9.66 -17.57 30.06
CA GLY A 681 9.16 -18.48 29.04
C GLY A 681 8.93 -17.74 27.72
N GLU A 682 9.37 -18.35 26.63
CA GLU A 682 9.23 -17.88 25.24
C GLU A 682 7.75 -17.80 24.79
N SER A 683 6.97 -16.85 25.33
CA SER A 683 5.67 -16.49 24.77
C SER A 683 5.83 -15.26 23.88
N ASN A 684 5.58 -15.43 22.57
CA ASN A 684 5.52 -14.31 21.62
C ASN A 684 4.55 -13.24 22.15
N PRO A 685 4.95 -11.96 22.24
CA PRO A 685 4.05 -10.90 22.71
C PRO A 685 2.84 -10.81 21.78
N CYS A 686 1.63 -10.81 22.35
CA CYS A 686 0.40 -10.66 21.59
C CYS A 686 0.39 -9.25 20.97
N ILE A 687 0.51 -9.18 19.63
CA ILE A 687 0.39 -7.94 18.87
C ILE A 687 -1.05 -7.86 18.36
N GLY A 688 -1.65 -6.68 18.46
CA GLY A 688 -3.02 -6.47 18.01
C GLY A 688 -3.33 -5.01 17.80
N ILE A 689 -4.31 -4.74 16.96
CA ILE A 689 -4.80 -3.41 16.66
C ILE A 689 -6.32 -3.42 16.62
N ILE A 690 -6.96 -2.42 17.21
CA ILE A 690 -8.37 -2.11 17.00
C ILE A 690 -8.49 -0.77 16.30
N LEU A 691 -9.28 -0.70 15.24
CA LEU A 691 -9.59 0.50 14.49
C LEU A 691 -11.07 0.84 14.66
N THR A 692 -11.37 2.09 14.97
CA THR A 692 -12.73 2.63 15.02
C THR A 692 -12.85 3.86 14.14
N VAL A 693 -13.80 3.86 13.21
CA VAL A 693 -14.12 4.98 12.33
C VAL A 693 -15.57 5.41 12.54
N GLY A 694 -15.78 6.70 12.73
CA GLY A 694 -17.10 7.28 12.94
C GLY A 694 -17.50 8.27 11.83
N PHE A 695 -18.75 8.17 11.40
CA PHE A 695 -19.44 9.16 10.56
C PHE A 695 -20.61 9.75 11.35
N LEU A 696 -20.51 11.03 11.72
CA LEU A 696 -21.46 11.72 12.61
C LEU A 696 -22.00 12.99 11.95
N PRO A 697 -22.97 12.90 11.02
CA PRO A 697 -23.56 14.06 10.37
C PRO A 697 -24.19 15.02 11.39
N GLY A 698 -23.89 16.30 11.24
CA GLY A 698 -24.33 17.36 12.17
C GLY A 698 -23.35 17.64 13.32
N LEU A 699 -22.24 16.90 13.40
CA LEU A 699 -21.10 17.23 14.25
C LEU A 699 -19.86 17.47 13.37
N LYS A 700 -19.01 18.41 13.76
CA LYS A 700 -17.61 18.49 13.28
C LYS A 700 -16.68 18.04 14.40
N VAL A 701 -15.59 17.40 14.00
CA VAL A 701 -14.61 16.78 14.89
C VAL A 701 -13.22 17.26 14.51
N ASP A 702 -12.37 17.54 15.49
CA ASP A 702 -10.95 17.81 15.29
C ASP A 702 -10.12 17.34 16.49
N ALA A 703 -8.82 17.15 16.27
CA ALA A 703 -7.85 16.74 17.29
C ALA A 703 -7.03 17.94 17.76
N ILE A 704 -7.23 18.35 19.02
CA ILE A 704 -6.60 19.52 19.62
C ILE A 704 -5.54 19.04 20.63
N PRO A 705 -4.25 19.39 20.46
CA PRO A 705 -3.19 18.97 21.38
C PRO A 705 -2.90 19.95 22.51
N LEU A 706 -2.43 19.44 23.64
CA LEU A 706 -1.81 20.19 24.73
C LEU A 706 -0.28 20.07 24.61
N PHE A 707 0.40 21.15 24.25
CA PHE A 707 1.88 21.17 24.17
C PHE A 707 2.54 21.47 25.52
N GLN A 708 3.68 20.81 25.80
CA GLN A 708 4.57 21.11 26.94
C GLN A 708 6.05 21.17 26.50
N PRO A 709 6.87 22.07 27.07
CA PRO A 709 8.29 22.18 26.76
C PRO A 709 9.10 21.03 27.36
N ARG A 710 10.06 20.48 26.60
CA ARG A 710 11.06 19.52 27.07
C ARG A 710 12.01 20.23 28.07
N LYS A 711 12.41 19.57 29.17
CA LYS A 711 13.30 20.18 30.18
C LYS A 711 14.68 20.48 29.59
N VAL A 712 14.95 21.73 29.21
CA VAL A 712 16.27 22.17 28.71
C VAL A 712 17.19 22.59 29.88
N THR A 713 18.44 22.16 29.87
CA THR A 713 19.45 22.60 30.85
C THR A 713 19.85 24.06 30.62
N LYS A 714 20.15 24.78 31.72
CA LYS A 714 20.44 26.24 31.78
C LYS A 714 21.45 26.76 30.75
N LEU A 715 22.30 25.90 30.17
CA LEU A 715 23.40 26.27 29.27
C LEU A 715 22.97 26.39 27.80
N GLN A 716 21.93 25.67 27.36
CA GLN A 716 21.36 25.81 26.00
C GLN A 716 20.52 27.09 25.85
N PHE A 717 19.96 27.59 26.96
CA PHE A 717 19.16 28.82 27.01
C PHE A 717 19.93 30.09 26.61
N ILE A 718 21.25 30.13 26.83
CA ILE A 718 22.11 31.29 26.50
C ILE A 718 22.48 31.31 25.02
N LYS A 719 22.65 30.13 24.38
CA LYS A 719 22.83 30.05 22.92
C LYS A 719 21.56 30.46 22.17
N MET A 720 20.39 30.20 22.75
CA MET A 720 19.08 30.50 22.18
C MET A 720 18.81 32.01 22.03
N MET A 721 19.32 32.86 22.93
CA MET A 721 19.10 34.32 22.86
C MET A 721 19.77 35.01 21.66
N PHE A 722 20.75 34.38 21.00
CA PHE A 722 21.51 35.01 19.92
C PHE A 722 21.03 34.65 18.51
N SER A 723 20.17 33.65 18.33
CA SER A 723 19.94 33.06 17.00
C SER A 723 18.61 33.43 16.31
N ILE A 724 17.66 34.05 17.02
CA ILE A 724 16.34 34.36 16.43
C ILE A 724 16.07 35.85 16.56
N GLY A 725 16.43 36.59 15.51
CA GLY A 725 15.90 37.92 15.27
C GLY A 725 14.45 37.81 14.77
N PHE A 726 13.57 38.59 15.40
CA PHE A 726 12.19 38.86 14.98
C PHE A 726 11.10 37.81 15.30
N PHE A 727 10.77 37.66 16.59
CA PHE A 727 9.39 37.78 17.09
C PHE A 727 9.41 37.92 18.62
N ILE A 728 9.60 39.16 19.10
CA ILE A 728 9.40 39.50 20.52
C ILE A 728 8.23 40.48 20.58
N PHE A 729 7.15 40.09 21.25
CA PHE A 729 6.56 40.89 22.32
C PHE A 729 5.60 40.02 23.16
N TYR A 730 5.79 40.01 24.48
CA TYR A 730 5.11 39.19 25.52
C TYR A 730 5.65 37.78 25.83
N CYS A 731 6.93 37.68 26.21
CA CYS A 731 7.35 36.61 27.12
C CYS A 731 8.61 37.03 27.89
N SER A 732 8.47 38.06 28.73
CA SER A 732 9.57 38.60 29.54
C SER A 732 9.13 38.67 31.00
N LYS A 733 8.92 37.50 31.60
CA LYS A 733 8.80 37.18 33.03
C LYS A 733 7.89 35.97 33.14
N LEU A 734 8.36 34.84 33.65
CA LEU A 734 7.65 33.98 34.62
C LEU A 734 8.41 32.66 34.84
N ASN A 735 8.39 32.21 36.09
CA ASN A 735 8.93 30.95 36.58
C ASN A 735 8.32 29.72 35.86
N CYS A 736 9.07 28.62 35.75
CA CYS A 736 8.64 27.36 35.11
C CYS A 736 7.31 26.76 35.62
N SER A 737 6.85 27.09 36.83
CA SER A 737 5.53 26.66 37.33
C SER A 737 4.36 27.47 36.77
N GLY A 738 4.59 28.74 36.40
CA GLY A 738 3.57 29.61 35.78
C GLY A 738 3.29 29.25 34.31
N CYS A 739 4.32 28.81 33.57
CA CYS A 739 4.17 28.43 32.16
C CYS A 739 3.24 27.22 31.98
N ARG A 740 3.33 26.19 32.83
CA ARG A 740 2.48 24.98 32.73
C ARG A 740 1.01 25.31 32.95
N ALA A 741 0.69 26.14 33.95
CA ALA A 741 -0.68 26.57 34.20
C ALA A 741 -1.27 27.35 33.00
N ALA A 742 -0.46 28.22 32.38
CA ALA A 742 -0.86 28.99 31.20
C ALA A 742 -1.08 28.12 29.95
N MET A 743 -0.27 27.07 29.73
CA MET A 743 -0.47 26.15 28.59
C MET A 743 -1.75 25.31 28.74
N VAL A 744 -2.09 24.88 29.96
CA VAL A 744 -3.38 24.21 30.19
C VAL A 744 -4.55 25.19 30.00
N ASP A 745 -4.40 26.46 30.39
CA ASP A 745 -5.42 27.48 30.10
C ASP A 745 -5.61 27.67 28.59
N ASN A 746 -4.52 27.77 27.83
CA ASN A 746 -4.58 27.88 26.37
C ASN A 746 -5.26 26.66 25.76
N PHE A 747 -4.89 25.44 26.15
CA PHE A 747 -5.54 24.22 25.66
C PHE A 747 -7.05 24.21 25.89
N VAL A 748 -7.50 24.60 27.10
CA VAL A 748 -8.92 24.70 27.40
C VAL A 748 -9.58 25.80 26.57
N MET A 749 -8.90 26.92 26.34
CA MET A 749 -9.38 28.01 25.47
C MET A 749 -9.47 27.58 24.01
N ASP A 750 -8.48 26.86 23.47
CA ASP A 750 -8.46 26.35 22.10
C ASP A 750 -9.66 25.41 21.84
N ILE A 751 -9.98 24.54 22.81
CA ILE A 751 -11.18 23.69 22.77
C ILE A 751 -12.46 24.55 22.72
N LYS A 752 -12.55 25.59 23.56
CA LYS A 752 -13.71 26.48 23.60
C LYS A 752 -13.84 27.31 22.33
N ASP A 753 -12.73 27.78 21.78
CA ASP A 753 -12.69 28.60 20.58
C ASP A 753 -13.06 27.75 19.36
N TYR A 754 -12.55 26.52 19.27
CA TYR A 754 -13.00 25.54 18.28
C TYR A 754 -14.51 25.30 18.40
N ALA A 755 -14.99 24.93 19.59
CA ALA A 755 -16.42 24.69 19.81
C ALA A 755 -17.28 25.91 19.46
N THR A 756 -16.84 27.12 19.81
CA THR A 756 -17.54 28.37 19.51
C THR A 756 -17.54 28.66 18.01
N SER A 757 -16.41 28.45 17.33
CA SER A 757 -16.28 28.69 15.89
C SER A 757 -17.21 27.80 15.06
N ILE A 758 -17.44 26.56 15.50
CA ILE A 758 -18.25 25.57 14.80
C ILE A 758 -19.73 25.62 15.22
N SER A 759 -19.98 25.77 16.53
CA SER A 759 -21.31 25.57 17.13
C SER A 759 -21.94 26.84 17.68
N GLY A 760 -21.21 27.95 17.75
CA GLY A 760 -21.54 29.17 18.50
C GLY A 760 -21.68 28.99 20.01
N CYS A 761 -21.48 27.77 20.51
CA CYS A 761 -21.42 27.44 21.93
C CYS A 761 -19.97 27.17 22.33
N ALA A 762 -19.55 27.72 23.47
CA ALA A 762 -18.20 27.51 23.98
C ALA A 762 -17.98 26.10 24.55
N SER A 763 -19.02 25.26 24.68
CA SER A 763 -18.90 23.89 25.19
C SER A 763 -19.21 22.87 24.10
N PRO A 764 -18.31 21.91 23.83
CA PRO A 764 -18.55 20.83 22.89
C PRO A 764 -19.58 19.82 23.43
N VAL A 765 -20.08 18.96 22.54
CA VAL A 765 -20.99 17.85 22.89
C VAL A 765 -20.24 16.77 23.65
N GLY A 766 -19.01 16.48 23.23
CA GLY A 766 -18.16 15.52 23.90
C GLY A 766 -16.69 15.68 23.58
N ILE A 767 -15.86 15.09 24.42
CA ILE A 767 -14.41 15.07 24.32
C ILE A 767 -13.93 13.64 24.60
N ILE A 768 -13.11 13.09 23.70
CA ILE A 768 -12.34 11.87 23.97
C ILE A 768 -10.87 12.29 24.09
N MET A 769 -10.26 12.07 25.25
CA MET A 769 -8.92 12.58 25.58
C MET A 769 -7.92 11.44 25.80
N PHE A 770 -6.70 11.62 25.30
CA PHE A 770 -5.56 10.74 25.57
C PHE A 770 -4.44 11.57 26.21
N GLY A 771 -4.03 11.22 27.42
CA GLY A 771 -2.94 11.87 28.15
C GLY A 771 -1.62 11.11 27.99
N ASP A 772 -0.52 11.84 28.05
CA ASP A 772 0.84 11.26 28.00
C ASP A 772 1.25 10.70 29.37
N GLU A 773 1.98 9.58 29.38
CA GLU A 773 2.38 8.86 30.60
C GLU A 773 3.25 9.71 31.55
N ASP A 774 4.05 10.65 31.03
CA ASP A 774 4.92 11.53 31.82
C ASP A 774 4.20 12.80 32.33
N ALA A 775 2.99 13.06 31.82
CA ALA A 775 2.22 14.25 32.12
C ALA A 775 1.10 13.96 33.14
N ASP A 776 1.05 14.80 34.18
CA ASP A 776 -0.01 14.71 35.19
C ASP A 776 -1.27 15.44 34.68
N GLN A 777 -2.32 14.66 34.40
CA GLN A 777 -3.56 15.13 33.80
C GLN A 777 -4.59 15.65 34.81
N LYS A 778 -4.40 15.42 36.12
CA LYS A 778 -5.33 15.89 37.16
C LYS A 778 -5.64 17.39 37.05
N PRO A 779 -4.65 18.30 36.88
CA PRO A 779 -4.92 19.73 36.73
C PRO A 779 -5.59 20.09 35.39
N VAL A 780 -5.42 19.27 34.35
CA VAL A 780 -6.08 19.45 33.05
C VAL A 780 -7.57 19.14 33.20
N MET A 781 -7.88 18.02 33.85
CA MET A 781 -9.26 17.61 34.12
C MET A 781 -10.00 18.57 35.05
N GLU A 782 -9.34 19.09 36.10
CA GLU A 782 -9.92 20.14 36.97
C GLU A 782 -10.34 21.38 36.17
N LYS A 783 -9.49 21.83 35.24
CA LYS A 783 -9.78 23.01 34.41
C LYS A 783 -10.85 22.72 33.35
N LEU A 784 -10.83 21.54 32.72
CA LEU A 784 -11.88 21.14 31.79
C LEU A 784 -13.23 21.03 32.47
N ASP A 785 -13.31 20.39 33.64
CA ASP A 785 -14.55 20.27 34.41
C ASP A 785 -15.08 21.64 34.87
N HIS A 786 -14.18 22.56 35.22
CA HIS A 786 -14.54 23.94 35.52
C HIS A 786 -15.05 24.73 34.28
N ALA A 787 -14.44 24.51 33.12
CA ALA A 787 -14.69 25.30 31.91
C ALA A 787 -15.92 24.87 31.10
N MET A 788 -16.19 23.57 31.08
CA MET A 788 -17.19 22.95 30.21
C MET A 788 -18.55 22.83 30.90
N SER A 789 -19.63 22.95 30.12
CA SER A 789 -20.99 22.65 30.60
C SER A 789 -21.07 21.27 31.25
N SER A 790 -21.97 21.09 32.22
CA SER A 790 -22.25 19.78 32.84
C SER A 790 -22.71 18.73 31.82
N ASP A 791 -23.26 19.18 30.70
CA ASP A 791 -23.76 18.31 29.61
C ASP A 791 -22.63 17.83 28.68
N THR A 792 -21.43 18.41 28.77
CA THR A 792 -20.26 17.96 27.99
C THR A 792 -19.69 16.71 28.62
N ILE A 793 -19.77 15.60 27.89
CA ILE A 793 -19.17 14.33 28.29
C ILE A 793 -17.67 14.33 27.99
N ILE A 794 -16.86 13.89 28.94
CA ILE A 794 -15.40 13.77 28.77
C ILE A 794 -15.01 12.36 29.19
N ILE A 795 -14.35 11.63 28.29
CA ILE A 795 -13.87 10.27 28.55
C ILE A 795 -12.48 10.09 27.95
N GLY A 796 -11.82 8.96 28.27
CA GLY A 796 -10.60 8.56 27.60
C GLY A 796 -9.57 7.89 28.50
N ASP A 797 -8.30 8.05 28.14
CA ASP A 797 -7.15 7.40 28.76
C ASP A 797 -6.20 8.45 29.36
N GLU A 798 -5.93 8.35 30.67
CA GLU A 798 -5.03 9.27 31.39
C GLU A 798 -3.57 9.11 30.95
N ARG A 799 -3.13 7.87 30.67
CA ARG A 799 -1.72 7.53 30.46
C ARG A 799 -1.56 6.58 29.27
N ALA A 800 -1.42 7.16 28.09
CA ALA A 800 -1.17 6.47 26.85
C ALA A 800 0.06 7.05 26.14
N GLN A 801 0.79 6.18 25.42
CA GLN A 801 1.65 6.64 24.34
C GLN A 801 0.76 6.88 23.12
N PHE A 802 0.79 8.07 22.53
CA PHE A 802 -0.07 8.39 21.39
C PHE A 802 0.60 9.28 20.33
N LEU A 803 0.11 9.18 19.10
CA LEU A 803 0.30 10.14 18.03
C LEU A 803 -1.06 10.57 17.49
N TYR A 804 -1.10 11.75 16.87
CA TYR A 804 -2.33 12.28 16.31
C TYR A 804 -2.08 13.07 15.01
N ARG A 805 -3.16 13.28 14.28
CA ARG A 805 -3.23 14.15 13.10
C ARG A 805 -4.49 15.02 13.19
N ASN A 806 -4.36 16.31 12.91
CA ASN A 806 -5.48 17.27 12.84
C ASN A 806 -6.07 17.34 11.43
N GLY A 807 -7.31 17.85 11.30
CA GLY A 807 -8.00 17.92 10.00
C GLY A 807 -7.68 19.14 9.13
N ILE A 808 -6.95 20.13 9.67
CA ILE A 808 -6.89 21.50 9.09
C ILE A 808 -5.48 21.92 8.65
N GLU A 809 -4.38 21.30 9.13
CA GLU A 809 -3.01 21.71 8.75
C GLU A 809 -2.14 20.54 8.29
N SER A 810 -1.68 20.61 7.04
CA SER A 810 -0.56 19.81 6.53
C SER A 810 0.76 20.35 7.09
N ARG A 811 1.03 20.12 8.37
CA ARG A 811 2.34 20.38 8.97
C ARG A 811 2.53 19.55 10.24
N ASN A 812 2.93 18.29 10.08
CA ASN A 812 3.83 17.68 11.05
C ASN A 812 5.25 18.20 10.78
N ASP A 813 5.42 19.52 10.76
CA ASP A 813 6.75 20.11 10.88
C ASP A 813 7.09 20.05 12.37
N TYR A 814 7.91 19.06 12.70
CA TYR A 814 8.69 18.94 13.91
C TYR A 814 7.92 18.52 15.18
N GLU A 815 8.20 17.29 15.64
CA GLU A 815 8.87 17.20 16.94
C GLU A 815 10.02 18.21 16.93
N SER A 816 9.71 19.47 17.27
CA SER A 816 10.79 20.40 17.56
C SER A 816 11.52 19.77 18.74
N SER A 817 12.84 19.84 18.76
CA SER A 817 13.62 19.34 19.91
C SER A 817 13.22 20.01 21.25
N GLU A 818 12.25 20.94 21.23
CA GLU A 818 11.86 21.86 22.27
C GLU A 818 10.50 21.53 22.95
N TYR A 819 9.53 20.86 22.29
CA TYR A 819 8.18 20.60 22.84
C TYR A 819 7.66 19.19 22.54
N PHE A 820 6.86 18.61 23.45
CA PHE A 820 6.12 17.35 23.27
C PHE A 820 4.63 17.54 23.61
N SER A 821 3.76 16.69 23.06
CA SER A 821 2.32 16.74 23.33
C SER A 821 2.01 15.97 24.61
N ALA A 822 1.55 16.68 25.64
CA ALA A 822 1.22 16.12 26.94
C ALA A 822 -0.19 15.53 27.02
N ALA A 823 -1.07 15.90 26.08
CA ALA A 823 -2.37 15.28 25.86
C ALA A 823 -2.90 15.65 24.47
N VAL A 824 -3.89 14.91 23.99
CA VAL A 824 -4.70 15.29 22.82
C VAL A 824 -6.19 15.06 23.11
N ALA A 825 -7.03 15.99 22.68
CA ALA A 825 -8.48 15.92 22.80
C ALA A 825 -9.13 15.84 21.41
N LEU A 826 -9.89 14.77 21.17
CA LEU A 826 -10.80 14.67 20.04
C LEU A 826 -12.12 15.35 20.42
N VAL A 827 -12.39 16.51 19.83
CA VAL A 827 -13.48 17.41 20.26
C VAL A 827 -14.66 17.33 19.30
N PHE A 828 -15.85 17.03 19.83
CA PHE A 828 -17.08 16.90 19.04
C PHE A 828 -17.97 18.14 19.23
N ALA A 829 -18.04 19.02 18.22
CA ALA A 829 -18.83 20.24 18.25
C ALA A 829 -20.06 20.15 17.32
N ARG A 830 -21.19 20.76 17.73
CA ARG A 830 -22.40 20.79 16.89
C ARG A 830 -22.17 21.68 15.67
N ASP A 831 -22.41 21.17 14.48
CA ASP A 831 -22.27 21.97 13.27
C ASP A 831 -23.45 22.94 13.11
N GLN A 832 -23.20 24.24 13.21
CA GLN A 832 -24.22 25.28 12.95
C GLN A 832 -24.66 25.30 11.50
N ASP A 833 -23.78 24.92 10.57
CA ASP A 833 -24.05 24.93 9.13
C ASP A 833 -24.68 23.61 8.65
N LYS A 834 -25.15 22.76 9.60
CA LYS A 834 -25.72 21.46 9.25
C LYS A 834 -26.96 21.63 8.35
N PRO A 835 -27.14 20.77 7.33
CA PRO A 835 -28.29 20.83 6.45
C PRO A 835 -29.63 20.77 7.21
N CYS A 836 -30.64 21.50 6.71
CA CYS A 836 -32.01 21.41 7.21
C CYS A 836 -32.49 19.96 7.15
N GLY A 837 -33.05 19.44 8.25
CA GLY A 837 -33.42 18.02 8.37
C GLY A 837 -32.32 17.08 8.87
N THR A 838 -31.16 17.60 9.32
CA THR A 838 -30.15 16.78 10.00
C THR A 838 -30.56 16.52 11.45
N GLY A 839 -30.67 15.25 11.82
CA GLY A 839 -31.01 14.80 13.18
C GLY A 839 -30.03 15.27 14.26
N GLU A 840 -30.30 14.88 15.50
CA GLU A 840 -29.51 15.24 16.67
C GLU A 840 -28.74 14.03 17.21
N ILE A 841 -27.44 14.19 17.40
CA ILE A 841 -26.57 13.18 18.02
C ILE A 841 -26.36 13.55 19.50
N GLN A 842 -26.51 12.57 20.38
CA GLN A 842 -26.34 12.73 21.83
C GLN A 842 -25.40 11.65 22.37
N PHE A 843 -24.49 12.05 23.25
CA PHE A 843 -23.60 11.18 23.97
C PHE A 843 -24.20 10.89 25.35
N HIS A 844 -23.99 9.67 25.86
CA HIS A 844 -24.38 9.26 27.22
C HIS A 844 -23.20 8.53 27.86
N ALA A 845 -22.94 8.78 29.13
CA ALA A 845 -21.84 8.15 29.86
C ALA A 845 -22.34 7.34 31.06
N ALA A 846 -21.67 6.22 31.35
CA ALA A 846 -21.88 5.43 32.56
C ALA A 846 -20.54 4.98 33.17
N LEU A 847 -20.53 4.72 34.47
CA LEU A 847 -19.35 4.32 35.23
C LEU A 847 -19.63 3.02 35.99
N SER A 848 -18.75 2.04 35.84
CA SER A 848 -18.64 0.88 36.72
C SER A 848 -17.41 1.05 37.62
N SER A 849 -17.61 1.51 38.86
CA SER A 849 -16.56 1.56 39.89
C SER A 849 -16.23 0.16 40.41
N GLY A 850 -14.94 -0.12 40.61
CA GLY A 850 -14.44 -1.39 41.16
C GLY A 850 -13.61 -1.24 42.44
N VAL A 851 -13.82 -0.16 43.18
CA VAL A 851 -13.17 0.06 44.49
C VAL A 851 -14.18 0.17 45.62
N SER A 852 -13.79 -0.32 46.79
CA SER A 852 -14.55 -0.25 48.05
C SER A 852 -13.78 0.52 49.11
N ALA A 853 -14.46 1.40 49.84
CA ALA A 853 -13.83 2.16 50.92
C ALA A 853 -13.52 1.27 52.13
N VAL A 854 -12.36 1.48 52.75
CA VAL A 854 -11.89 0.73 53.94
C VAL A 854 -11.31 1.69 54.98
N GLY A 855 -11.48 1.33 56.25
CA GLY A 855 -10.96 2.11 57.37
C GLY A 855 -11.57 3.51 57.54
N PRO A 856 -11.03 4.27 58.51
CA PRO A 856 -11.52 5.60 58.85
C PRO A 856 -11.02 6.67 57.88
N ARG A 857 -11.59 7.88 58.01
CA ARG A 857 -11.10 9.08 57.31
C ARG A 857 -9.90 9.66 58.03
N TYR A 858 -8.93 10.11 57.26
CA TYR A 858 -7.69 10.73 57.71
C TYR A 858 -7.55 12.15 57.19
N LYS A 859 -6.71 12.95 57.84
CA LYS A 859 -6.36 14.31 57.43
C LYS A 859 -4.85 14.42 57.24
N ALA A 860 -4.42 14.92 56.08
CA ALA A 860 -3.01 15.15 55.78
C ALA A 860 -2.47 16.33 56.64
N VAL A 861 -1.35 16.12 57.34
CA VAL A 861 -0.78 17.09 58.28
C VAL A 861 0.52 17.71 57.72
N SER A 862 1.50 16.89 57.36
CA SER A 862 2.76 17.32 56.75
C SER A 862 2.99 16.60 55.43
N LEU A 863 3.69 17.25 54.49
CA LEU A 863 3.93 16.74 53.15
C LEU A 863 5.37 16.97 52.71
N LYS A 864 5.95 15.95 52.09
CA LYS A 864 7.25 16.00 51.43
C LYS A 864 7.10 15.47 50.00
N LYS A 865 7.34 16.34 49.03
CA LYS A 865 7.29 16.00 47.60
C LYS A 865 8.64 15.48 47.16
N ILE A 866 8.67 14.29 46.56
CA ILE A 866 9.90 13.67 46.06
C ILE A 866 9.75 13.43 44.56
N VAL A 867 10.77 13.84 43.81
CA VAL A 867 10.89 13.59 42.37
C VAL A 867 12.00 12.56 42.21
N SER A 868 11.65 11.30 41.93
CA SER A 868 12.61 10.25 41.58
C SER A 868 12.67 10.08 40.05
N GLY A 869 13.66 9.34 39.56
CA GLY A 869 13.76 8.98 38.14
C GLY A 869 12.65 8.04 37.66
N THR A 870 11.85 7.47 38.57
CA THR A 870 10.81 6.47 38.31
C THR A 870 9.38 6.99 38.53
N GLY A 871 9.19 8.28 38.89
CA GLY A 871 7.87 8.86 39.11
C GLY A 871 7.86 10.07 40.07
N ARG A 872 6.69 10.68 40.25
CA ARG A 872 6.47 11.74 41.26
C ARG A 872 5.74 11.12 42.44
N THR A 873 6.27 11.23 43.65
CA THR A 873 5.63 10.68 44.85
C THR A 873 5.43 11.75 45.92
N THR A 874 4.37 11.59 46.69
CA THR A 874 4.04 12.45 47.83
C THR A 874 4.11 11.65 49.11
N TRP A 875 4.99 12.06 50.02
CA TRP A 875 5.12 11.48 51.35
C TRP A 875 4.35 12.34 52.32
N LEU A 876 3.44 11.73 53.08
CA LEU A 876 2.52 12.47 53.94
C LEU A 876 2.43 11.87 55.33
N THR A 877 2.35 12.74 56.34
CA THR A 877 1.93 12.34 57.68
C THR A 877 0.44 12.59 57.83
N ALA A 878 -0.25 11.72 58.55
CA ALA A 878 -1.69 11.78 58.67
C ALA A 878 -2.14 11.61 60.12
N ARG A 879 -3.32 12.13 60.41
CA ARG A 879 -4.05 11.86 61.66
C ARG A 879 -5.47 11.46 61.35
N ARG A 880 -6.07 10.61 62.19
CA ARG A 880 -7.46 10.22 62.04
C ARG A 880 -8.40 11.42 62.22
N GLU A 881 -9.50 11.46 61.48
CA GLU A 881 -10.52 12.50 61.61
C GLU A 881 -11.07 12.52 63.04
N GLY A 882 -11.01 13.68 63.70
CA GLY A 882 -11.40 13.85 65.10
C GLY A 882 -10.28 13.65 66.12
N GLU A 883 -9.10 13.15 65.72
CA GLU A 883 -7.95 12.93 66.60
C GLU A 883 -6.85 14.00 66.41
N HIS A 884 -6.06 14.22 67.47
CA HIS A 884 -4.95 15.18 67.47
C HIS A 884 -3.58 14.54 67.22
N GLU A 885 -3.44 13.23 67.47
CA GLU A 885 -2.17 12.50 67.37
C GLU A 885 -1.85 12.16 65.89
N ILE A 886 -0.60 12.40 65.49
CA ILE A 886 -0.10 12.00 64.17
C ILE A 886 0.28 10.53 64.24
N GLN A 887 -0.23 9.74 63.32
CA GLN A 887 0.05 8.31 63.24
C GLN A 887 1.18 8.05 62.24
N ASP A 888 2.00 7.05 62.52
CA ASP A 888 3.07 6.61 61.63
C ASP A 888 2.49 5.89 60.40
N GLY A 889 3.16 6.02 59.25
CA GLY A 889 2.66 5.52 57.98
C GLY A 889 2.50 4.00 57.95
N GLN A 890 3.47 3.27 58.52
CA GLN A 890 3.42 1.82 58.61
C GLN A 890 2.25 1.32 59.47
N ARG A 891 1.99 1.93 60.62
CA ARG A 891 0.85 1.57 61.48
C ARG A 891 -0.49 1.84 60.82
N ILE A 892 -0.62 2.94 60.07
CA ILE A 892 -1.84 3.18 59.28
C ILE A 892 -2.06 2.02 58.29
N LEU A 893 -1.00 1.58 57.59
CA LEU A 893 -1.10 0.45 56.67
C LEU A 893 -1.39 -0.87 57.36
N ASP A 894 -0.76 -1.13 58.52
CA ASP A 894 -1.01 -2.35 59.30
C ASP A 894 -2.46 -2.41 59.78
N ASP A 895 -3.02 -1.28 60.24
CA ASP A 895 -4.43 -1.18 60.65
C ASP A 895 -5.38 -1.49 59.46
N ILE A 896 -5.12 -0.91 58.28
CA ILE A 896 -5.92 -1.17 57.07
C ILE A 896 -5.76 -2.61 56.59
N ASN A 897 -4.53 -3.14 56.56
CA ASN A 897 -4.27 -4.52 56.15
C ASN A 897 -4.95 -5.52 57.09
N ASN A 898 -5.04 -5.23 58.39
CA ASN A 898 -5.76 -6.04 59.37
C ASN A 898 -7.27 -6.09 59.09
N GLU A 899 -7.87 -5.01 58.58
CA GLU A 899 -9.28 -4.99 58.14
C GLU A 899 -9.48 -5.83 56.87
N LEU A 900 -8.45 -5.99 56.03
CA LEU A 900 -8.50 -6.70 54.74
C LEU A 900 -8.14 -8.19 54.82
N VAL A 901 -7.74 -8.72 55.99
CA VAL A 901 -7.22 -10.11 56.18
C VAL A 901 -8.11 -11.23 55.63
N ASN A 902 -9.41 -10.98 55.47
CA ASN A 902 -10.36 -11.98 54.97
C ASN A 902 -10.58 -11.92 53.44
N GLN A 903 -9.92 -11.01 52.72
CA GLN A 903 -10.03 -10.90 51.26
C GLN A 903 -9.00 -11.80 50.56
N VAL A 904 -9.41 -12.45 49.48
CA VAL A 904 -8.55 -13.35 48.70
C VAL A 904 -7.66 -12.51 47.79
N GLY A 905 -6.34 -12.64 47.93
CA GLY A 905 -5.34 -11.84 47.20
C GLY A 905 -4.81 -10.65 48.01
N HIS A 906 -3.71 -10.03 47.56
CA HIS A 906 -3.25 -8.74 48.08
C HIS A 906 -3.94 -7.64 47.26
N PRO A 907 -5.01 -6.98 47.76
CA PRO A 907 -5.73 -6.00 46.97
C PRO A 907 -4.90 -4.72 46.81
N ASP A 908 -5.01 -4.09 45.64
CA ASP A 908 -4.36 -2.82 45.39
C ASP A 908 -5.01 -1.71 46.22
N LEU A 909 -4.17 -0.92 46.89
CA LEU A 909 -4.60 0.11 47.82
C LEU A 909 -4.47 1.51 47.18
N TYR A 910 -5.51 2.32 47.37
CA TYR A 910 -5.56 3.71 46.94
C TYR A 910 -6.02 4.59 48.12
N ILE A 911 -5.60 5.85 48.10
CA ILE A 911 -6.23 6.89 48.92
C ILE A 911 -7.08 7.79 48.02
N GLY A 912 -8.36 7.93 48.36
CA GLY A 912 -9.28 8.89 47.76
C GLY A 912 -9.22 10.20 48.54
N VAL A 913 -8.60 11.22 47.97
CA VAL A 913 -8.37 12.53 48.59
C VAL A 913 -9.49 13.49 48.19
N THR A 914 -10.16 14.07 49.18
CA THR A 914 -11.15 15.14 48.98
C THR A 914 -10.43 16.49 48.92
N GLU A 915 -10.30 17.03 47.72
CA GLU A 915 -9.55 18.24 47.42
C GLU A 915 -10.48 19.45 47.25
N GLN A 916 -10.35 20.47 48.10
CA GLN A 916 -10.98 21.77 47.83
C GLN A 916 -9.99 22.67 47.08
N ARG A 917 -10.34 23.07 45.86
CA ARG A 917 -9.48 23.86 44.96
C ARG A 917 -10.24 25.07 44.43
N HIS A 918 -9.54 26.20 44.30
CA HIS A 918 -10.04 27.34 43.54
C HIS A 918 -9.52 27.23 42.11
N CYS A 919 -10.42 26.99 41.16
CA CYS A 919 -10.08 26.92 39.75
C CYS A 919 -10.14 28.32 39.12
N PHE A 920 -9.19 28.61 38.24
CA PHE A 920 -9.08 29.85 37.47
C PHE A 920 -8.71 29.48 36.03
N ILE A 921 -9.31 30.17 35.05
CA ILE A 921 -8.96 30.03 33.63
C ILE A 921 -8.88 31.43 33.03
N GLY A 922 -7.69 31.81 32.56
CA GLY A 922 -7.44 33.17 32.08
C GLY A 922 -7.76 34.24 33.15
N SER A 923 -8.51 35.28 32.78
CA SER A 923 -8.91 36.38 33.67
C SER A 923 -10.30 36.20 34.33
N HIS A 924 -10.92 35.02 34.21
CA HIS A 924 -12.26 34.76 34.74
C HIS A 924 -12.32 34.59 36.28
N LYS A 925 -13.51 34.79 36.85
CA LYS A 925 -13.78 34.69 38.31
C LYS A 925 -13.52 33.27 38.81
N SER A 926 -12.87 33.18 39.97
CA SER A 926 -12.54 31.90 40.60
C SER A 926 -13.76 31.21 41.20
N ARG A 927 -13.83 29.89 41.05
CA ARG A 927 -14.85 29.05 41.70
C ARG A 927 -14.16 28.04 42.61
N ALA A 928 -14.61 27.93 43.85
CA ALA A 928 -14.23 26.85 44.74
C ALA A 928 -14.97 25.57 44.30
N MET A 929 -14.22 24.51 44.03
CA MET A 929 -14.74 23.19 43.65
C MET A 929 -14.14 22.14 44.58
N THR A 930 -14.93 21.09 44.85
CA THR A 930 -14.50 19.94 45.65
C THR A 930 -14.33 18.76 44.72
N PHE A 931 -13.12 18.21 44.65
CA PHE A 931 -12.77 17.07 43.81
C PHE A 931 -12.49 15.84 44.66
N LEU A 932 -12.78 14.65 44.14
CA LEU A 932 -12.30 13.39 44.67
C LEU A 932 -11.23 12.85 43.71
N VAL A 933 -10.01 12.70 44.22
CA VAL A 933 -8.83 12.29 43.43
C VAL A 933 -8.19 11.07 44.07
N PHE A 934 -7.97 10.03 43.28
CA PHE A 934 -7.31 8.80 43.74
C PHE A 934 -5.80 8.86 43.55
N HIS A 935 -5.07 8.36 44.54
CA HIS A 935 -3.63 8.19 44.52
C HIS A 935 -3.28 6.77 44.96
N GLY A 936 -2.47 6.05 44.17
CA GLY A 936 -2.01 4.71 44.53
C GLY A 936 -1.13 4.74 45.77
N VAL A 937 -1.31 3.76 46.67
CA VAL A 937 -0.50 3.63 47.88
C VAL A 937 0.76 2.84 47.56
N MET A 938 1.93 3.47 47.72
CA MET A 938 3.22 2.85 47.40
C MET A 938 3.87 2.15 48.60
N GLY A 939 3.39 2.42 49.81
CA GLY A 939 3.92 1.88 51.06
C GLY A 939 3.95 2.92 52.17
N GLY A 940 4.62 2.60 53.27
CA GLY A 940 4.79 3.48 54.42
C GLY A 940 6.00 3.09 55.25
N ASP A 941 6.45 4.01 56.11
CA ASP A 941 7.51 3.76 57.07
C ASP A 941 7.10 4.27 58.48
N GLN A 942 8.06 4.30 59.41
CA GLN A 942 7.82 4.74 60.80
C GLN A 942 7.48 6.23 60.94
N GLU A 943 7.37 6.98 59.83
CA GLU A 943 7.07 8.41 59.83
C GLU A 943 6.03 8.80 58.75
N TYR A 944 6.17 8.34 57.51
CA TYR A 944 5.40 8.79 56.35
C TYR A 944 4.63 7.64 55.66
N LEU A 945 3.46 8.00 55.14
CA LEU A 945 2.73 7.23 54.13
C LEU A 945 3.15 7.72 52.73
N PHE A 946 3.43 6.80 51.80
CA PHE A 946 3.85 7.10 50.43
C PHE A 946 2.68 6.94 49.46
N ALA A 947 2.36 8.00 48.72
CA ALA A 947 1.32 8.01 47.70
C ALA A 947 1.87 8.40 46.32
N ASP A 948 1.36 7.78 45.26
CA ASP A 948 1.68 8.11 43.87
C ASP A 948 1.16 9.49 43.48
N GLY A 949 1.92 10.20 42.66
CA GLY A 949 1.59 11.50 42.12
C GLY A 949 1.84 12.67 43.05
N VAL A 950 1.34 13.83 42.62
CA VAL A 950 1.40 15.12 43.31
C VAL A 950 0.00 15.73 43.31
N GLY A 951 -0.32 16.57 44.30
CA GLY A 951 -1.64 17.23 44.35
C GLY A 951 -2.12 17.47 45.77
N ILE A 952 -1.90 16.46 46.63
CA ILE A 952 -2.26 16.46 48.05
C ILE A 952 -1.67 17.68 48.76
N ARG A 953 -2.49 18.36 49.56
CA ARG A 953 -2.15 19.53 50.37
C ARG A 953 -2.41 19.26 51.86
N THR A 954 -1.66 19.97 52.71
CA THR A 954 -1.90 19.96 54.15
C THR A 954 -3.32 20.41 54.42
N GLY A 955 -4.05 19.61 55.19
CA GLY A 955 -5.45 19.86 55.52
C GLY A 955 -6.46 19.13 54.65
N ASP A 956 -6.05 18.52 53.53
CA ASP A 956 -6.93 17.65 52.74
C ASP A 956 -7.31 16.40 53.53
N TYR A 957 -8.54 15.93 53.33
CA TYR A 957 -9.04 14.69 53.91
C TYR A 957 -8.90 13.55 52.92
N PHE A 958 -8.60 12.36 53.39
CA PHE A 958 -8.52 11.17 52.54
C PHE A 958 -9.05 9.93 53.25
N GLN A 959 -9.46 8.94 52.47
CA GLN A 959 -9.89 7.63 52.94
C GLN A 959 -9.24 6.55 52.09
N PHE A 960 -9.01 5.37 52.65
CA PHE A 960 -8.46 4.23 51.91
C PHE A 960 -9.56 3.54 51.08
N TYR A 961 -9.14 3.06 49.92
CA TYR A 961 -9.95 2.26 49.01
C TYR A 961 -9.11 1.06 48.58
N HIS A 962 -9.75 -0.08 48.41
CA HIS A 962 -9.11 -1.28 47.87
C HIS A 962 -9.86 -1.74 46.61
N SER A 963 -9.14 -2.43 45.71
CA SER A 963 -9.78 -3.09 44.57
C SER A 963 -10.73 -4.19 45.05
N ASP A 964 -11.96 -4.20 44.52
CA ASP A 964 -13.03 -5.11 44.94
C ASP A 964 -13.79 -5.65 43.71
N PRO A 965 -13.54 -6.91 43.31
CA PRO A 965 -14.19 -7.49 42.15
C PRO A 965 -15.69 -7.70 42.34
N SER A 966 -16.16 -7.88 43.59
CA SER A 966 -17.58 -8.04 43.89
C SER A 966 -18.32 -6.70 43.72
N ALA A 967 -17.72 -5.62 44.22
CA ALA A 967 -18.24 -4.26 43.98
C ALA A 967 -18.25 -3.93 42.48
N ALA A 968 -17.18 -4.25 41.76
CA ALA A 968 -17.08 -4.04 40.32
C ALA A 968 -18.17 -4.79 39.53
N LEU A 969 -18.42 -6.08 39.85
CA LEU A 969 -19.48 -6.88 39.23
C LEU A 969 -20.88 -6.32 39.51
N SER A 970 -21.14 -5.89 40.74
CA SER A 970 -22.41 -5.25 41.12
C SER A 970 -22.62 -3.94 40.35
N SER A 971 -21.56 -3.13 40.26
CA SER A 971 -21.54 -1.86 39.53
C SER A 971 -21.76 -2.05 38.03
N SER A 972 -21.07 -3.01 37.41
CA SER A 972 -21.27 -3.39 35.99
C SER A 972 -22.69 -3.90 35.73
N SER A 973 -23.25 -4.69 36.65
CA SER A 973 -24.64 -5.16 36.56
C SER A 973 -25.65 -3.99 36.59
N ASN A 974 -25.36 -2.94 37.36
CA ASN A 974 -26.20 -1.72 37.38
C ASN A 974 -26.08 -0.94 36.06
N VAL A 975 -24.88 -0.82 35.48
CA VAL A 975 -24.70 -0.26 34.13
C VAL A 975 -25.52 -1.04 33.10
N SER A 976 -25.45 -2.37 33.13
CA SER A 976 -26.22 -3.24 32.24
C SER A 976 -27.74 -3.06 32.40
N LYS A 977 -28.25 -2.96 33.64
CA LYS A 977 -29.67 -2.63 33.90
C LYS A 977 -30.06 -1.27 33.33
N ASN A 978 -29.19 -0.27 33.47
CA ASN A 978 -29.43 1.08 32.95
C ASN A 978 -29.49 1.07 31.42
N PHE A 979 -28.58 0.35 30.76
CA PHE A 979 -28.59 0.17 29.30
C PHE A 979 -29.85 -0.56 28.83
N ARG A 980 -30.31 -1.58 29.59
CA ARG A 980 -31.59 -2.25 29.33
C ARG A 980 -32.76 -1.29 29.41
N ASN A 981 -32.82 -0.48 30.47
CA ASN A 981 -33.90 0.49 30.67
C ASN A 981 -33.91 1.55 29.56
N LEU A 982 -32.74 2.04 29.13
CA LEU A 982 -32.61 2.95 27.99
C LEU A 982 -33.12 2.31 26.71
N ASN A 983 -32.73 1.06 26.43
CA ASN A 983 -33.19 0.32 25.26
C ASN A 983 -34.72 0.14 25.27
N LEU A 984 -35.30 -0.17 26.44
CA LEU A 984 -36.74 -0.29 26.62
C LEU A 984 -37.47 1.06 26.47
N ASP A 985 -36.95 2.17 26.97
CA ASP A 985 -37.55 3.51 26.77
C ASP A 985 -37.56 3.87 25.28
N TRP A 986 -36.45 3.64 24.57
CA TRP A 986 -36.38 3.88 23.12
C TRP A 986 -37.29 2.94 22.32
N SER A 987 -37.44 1.68 22.75
CA SER A 987 -38.28 0.67 22.10
C SER A 987 -39.78 0.83 22.40
N SER A 988 -40.16 1.20 23.63
CA SER A 988 -41.57 1.35 24.04
C SER A 988 -42.24 2.56 23.39
N ARG A 989 -41.47 3.61 23.08
CA ARG A 989 -41.90 4.74 22.25
C ARG A 989 -42.24 4.32 20.80
N ASN A 990 -41.70 3.19 20.32
CA ASN A 990 -42.10 2.62 19.02
C ASN A 990 -43.47 1.89 19.08
N CYS A 991 -43.91 1.38 20.24
CA CYS A 991 -45.16 0.59 20.35
C CYS A 991 -46.44 1.44 20.50
N LEU A 992 -46.35 2.67 21.02
CA LEU A 992 -47.51 3.58 21.13
C LEU A 992 -48.05 4.03 19.75
N GLN A 993 -47.28 3.83 18.68
CA GLN A 993 -47.69 4.03 17.30
C GLN A 993 -48.87 3.15 16.86
N ALA A 994 -49.12 2.02 17.55
CA ALA A 994 -50.22 1.09 17.23
C ALA A 994 -51.57 1.46 17.87
N ARG A 995 -51.63 2.51 18.71
CA ARG A 995 -52.85 2.85 19.47
C ARG A 995 -53.25 4.34 19.38
N GLY A 996 -53.13 4.95 18.21
CA GLY A 996 -53.99 6.07 17.78
C GLY A 996 -54.07 7.33 18.65
N VAL A 997 -53.06 7.64 19.47
CA VAL A 997 -52.96 8.93 20.18
C VAL A 997 -51.80 9.73 19.56
N TYR A 998 -52.14 10.85 18.91
CA TYR A 998 -51.18 11.81 18.37
C TYR A 998 -50.59 12.64 19.51
N ASP A 999 -49.51 12.15 20.12
CA ASP A 999 -48.56 13.00 20.85
C ASP A 999 -47.15 12.80 20.27
N ASN A 1000 -46.48 13.93 20.01
CA ASN A 1000 -45.17 14.04 19.36
C ASN A 1000 -44.06 13.33 20.14
N VAL A 1001 -43.61 12.15 19.70
CA VAL A 1001 -42.45 11.47 20.29
C VAL A 1001 -41.45 11.08 19.21
N CYS A 1002 -40.21 11.62 19.31
CA CYS A 1002 -39.10 11.28 18.42
C CYS A 1002 -38.53 9.90 18.74
N ASN A 1003 -38.37 9.03 17.72
CA ASN A 1003 -37.69 7.75 17.85
C ASN A 1003 -36.17 7.97 17.98
N LYS A 1004 -35.56 7.50 19.07
CA LYS A 1004 -34.09 7.51 19.24
C LYS A 1004 -33.51 6.17 18.77
N GLU A 1005 -32.42 6.23 18.02
CA GLU A 1005 -31.67 5.08 17.51
C GLU A 1005 -30.26 5.07 18.11
N LEU A 1006 -29.69 3.89 18.31
CA LEU A 1006 -28.32 3.74 18.79
C LEU A 1006 -27.34 3.71 17.61
N VAL A 1007 -26.14 4.31 17.75
CA VAL A 1007 -25.15 4.49 16.65
C VAL A 1007 -23.80 3.76 16.84
N GLY A 1008 -23.07 4.06 17.92
CA GLY A 1008 -21.89 3.32 18.37
C GLY A 1008 -21.64 3.49 19.87
N GLY A 1009 -20.57 2.88 20.39
CA GLY A 1009 -20.13 3.06 21.77
C GLY A 1009 -18.67 2.72 22.02
N PHE A 1010 -18.14 3.24 23.13
CA PHE A 1010 -16.77 2.97 23.59
C PHE A 1010 -16.73 2.47 25.04
N VAL A 1011 -15.73 1.66 25.38
CA VAL A 1011 -15.39 1.28 26.76
C VAL A 1011 -13.93 1.60 27.05
N PHE A 1012 -13.67 2.31 28.15
CA PHE A 1012 -12.34 2.50 28.71
C PHE A 1012 -12.31 1.78 30.05
N SER A 1013 -11.66 0.62 30.12
CA SER A 1013 -11.57 -0.18 31.34
C SER A 1013 -10.16 -0.14 31.92
N CYS A 1014 -10.04 -0.21 33.24
CA CYS A 1014 -8.75 -0.29 33.91
C CYS A 1014 -7.99 -1.55 33.51
N CYS A 1015 -6.70 -1.44 33.21
CA CYS A 1015 -5.83 -2.59 32.95
C CYS A 1015 -5.66 -3.54 34.15
N GLY A 1016 -6.03 -3.11 35.37
CA GLY A 1016 -6.10 -3.98 36.55
C GLY A 1016 -7.37 -4.85 36.62
N ARG A 1017 -8.33 -4.67 35.70
CA ARG A 1017 -9.55 -5.48 35.58
C ARG A 1017 -9.36 -6.66 34.61
N GLY A 1018 -10.45 -7.21 34.11
CA GLY A 1018 -10.48 -8.32 33.16
C GLY A 1018 -10.45 -9.70 33.83
N GLU A 1019 -10.01 -10.72 33.12
CA GLU A 1019 -10.20 -12.12 33.53
C GLU A 1019 -9.53 -12.46 34.87
N SER A 1020 -8.32 -11.96 35.11
CA SER A 1020 -7.60 -12.18 36.38
C SER A 1020 -8.31 -11.55 37.57
N PHE A 1021 -8.99 -10.41 37.37
CA PHE A 1021 -9.72 -9.69 38.41
C PHE A 1021 -11.11 -10.27 38.66
N PHE A 1022 -11.82 -10.68 37.60
CA PHE A 1022 -13.19 -11.18 37.69
C PHE A 1022 -13.32 -12.71 37.76
N GLU A 1023 -12.23 -13.44 37.53
CA GLU A 1023 -12.21 -14.88 37.28
C GLU A 1023 -13.11 -15.29 36.09
N ARG A 1024 -13.39 -14.34 35.18
CA ARG A 1024 -14.32 -14.46 34.04
C ARG A 1024 -13.90 -13.53 32.91
N CYS A 1025 -13.92 -14.02 31.67
CA CYS A 1025 -13.68 -13.20 30.49
C CYS A 1025 -14.93 -12.35 30.14
N ASN A 1026 -14.72 -11.30 29.33
CA ASN A 1026 -15.77 -10.51 28.68
C ASN A 1026 -16.73 -9.79 29.64
N VAL A 1027 -16.30 -9.46 30.86
CA VAL A 1027 -17.14 -8.84 31.88
C VAL A 1027 -17.40 -7.37 31.56
N ASP A 1028 -16.38 -6.64 31.13
CA ASP A 1028 -16.47 -5.19 30.93
C ASP A 1028 -17.22 -4.83 29.63
N SER A 1029 -17.20 -5.71 28.64
CA SER A 1029 -17.99 -5.61 27.40
C SER A 1029 -19.42 -6.13 27.54
N SER A 1030 -19.73 -6.95 28.54
CA SER A 1030 -21.07 -7.54 28.73
C SER A 1030 -22.23 -6.53 28.76
N PRO A 1031 -22.12 -5.31 29.36
CA PRO A 1031 -23.22 -4.35 29.33
C PRO A 1031 -23.63 -3.95 27.91
N PHE A 1032 -22.68 -3.91 26.96
CA PHE A 1032 -22.98 -3.69 25.55
C PHE A 1032 -23.56 -4.94 24.88
N LEU A 1033 -22.90 -6.08 25.05
CA LEU A 1033 -23.26 -7.32 24.34
C LEU A 1033 -24.65 -7.83 24.72
N ASP A 1034 -25.00 -7.75 26.00
CA ASP A 1034 -26.27 -8.27 26.53
C ASP A 1034 -27.46 -7.39 26.14
N ASN A 1035 -27.25 -6.08 25.99
CA ASN A 1035 -28.33 -5.12 25.78
C ASN A 1035 -28.43 -4.62 24.33
N PHE A 1036 -27.34 -4.69 23.55
CA PHE A 1036 -27.24 -4.20 22.19
C PHE A 1036 -26.49 -5.22 21.28
N PRO A 1037 -27.05 -6.42 21.07
CA PRO A 1037 -26.37 -7.45 20.30
C PRO A 1037 -26.16 -7.02 18.83
N GLY A 1038 -24.96 -7.27 18.31
CA GLY A 1038 -24.60 -6.96 16.92
C GLY A 1038 -24.18 -5.51 16.67
N PHE A 1039 -24.22 -4.67 17.70
CA PHE A 1039 -23.94 -3.24 17.62
C PHE A 1039 -22.42 -2.93 17.54
N PRO A 1040 -21.99 -1.84 16.85
CA PRO A 1040 -20.58 -1.48 16.78
C PRO A 1040 -20.11 -0.90 18.13
N MET A 1041 -19.17 -1.60 18.77
CA MET A 1041 -18.46 -1.09 19.94
C MET A 1041 -16.96 -1.33 19.82
N ALA A 1042 -16.18 -0.48 20.46
CA ALA A 1042 -14.74 -0.65 20.63
C ALA A 1042 -14.36 -0.33 22.07
N GLY A 1043 -13.34 -0.99 22.60
CA GLY A 1043 -12.89 -0.73 23.95
C GLY A 1043 -11.41 -1.00 24.11
N ILE A 1044 -10.86 -0.46 25.19
CA ILE A 1044 -9.46 -0.64 25.56
C ILE A 1044 -9.32 -0.88 27.05
N PHE A 1045 -8.23 -1.56 27.42
CA PHE A 1045 -7.74 -1.63 28.79
C PHE A 1045 -6.66 -0.57 28.99
N CYS A 1046 -7.03 0.55 29.60
CA CYS A 1046 -6.19 1.75 29.77
C CYS A 1046 -5.58 1.88 31.16
N ARG A 1047 -4.62 2.82 31.29
CA ARG A 1047 -3.90 3.13 32.53
C ARG A 1047 -4.40 4.46 33.11
N GLY A 1048 -5.60 4.41 33.67
CA GLY A 1048 -6.28 5.57 34.27
C GLY A 1048 -7.47 5.99 33.43
N GLU A 1049 -8.67 5.76 33.96
CA GLU A 1049 -9.90 5.98 33.22
C GLU A 1049 -10.39 7.42 33.39
N ILE A 1050 -10.46 8.16 32.30
CA ILE A 1050 -11.08 9.48 32.28
C ILE A 1050 -12.59 9.29 32.13
N GLY A 1051 -13.39 9.93 32.99
CA GLY A 1051 -14.84 9.89 32.90
C GLY A 1051 -15.55 11.02 33.63
N ARG A 1052 -16.38 11.77 32.90
CA ARG A 1052 -17.22 12.89 33.36
C ARG A 1052 -18.56 12.89 32.64
N GLY A 1053 -19.58 13.44 33.28
CA GLY A 1053 -20.89 13.66 32.65
C GLY A 1053 -21.78 12.42 32.74
N PHE A 1054 -21.57 11.60 33.78
CA PHE A 1054 -22.46 10.50 34.11
C PHE A 1054 -23.82 11.10 34.46
N SER A 1055 -24.78 10.98 33.56
CA SER A 1055 -26.16 11.29 33.87
C SER A 1055 -26.61 10.42 35.04
N VAL A 1056 -27.41 11.01 35.94
CA VAL A 1056 -27.98 10.38 37.13
C VAL A 1056 -28.88 9.21 36.72
N PHE A 1057 -28.26 8.07 36.44
CA PHE A 1057 -28.94 6.77 36.34
C PHE A 1057 -28.78 5.96 37.64
N ASN A 1058 -28.17 6.56 38.67
CA ASN A 1058 -27.81 5.94 39.95
C ASN A 1058 -28.51 6.58 41.17
N ALA A 1059 -29.58 7.37 40.98
CA ALA A 1059 -30.36 7.84 42.14
C ALA A 1059 -31.27 6.72 42.64
N ASP A 1060 -30.74 5.88 43.53
CA ASP A 1060 -31.57 5.48 44.66
C ASP A 1060 -31.87 6.77 45.45
N GLU A 1061 -33.16 7.06 45.62
CA GLU A 1061 -33.67 8.17 46.42
C GLU A 1061 -33.08 8.06 47.85
N GLY A 1062 -32.06 8.86 48.18
CA GLY A 1062 -31.49 8.77 49.53
C GLY A 1062 -30.33 9.67 49.94
N GLN A 1063 -29.49 10.20 49.05
CA GLN A 1063 -28.36 11.05 49.47
C GLN A 1063 -28.07 12.18 48.47
N GLU A 1064 -28.74 13.33 48.66
CA GLU A 1064 -28.16 14.63 48.29
C GLU A 1064 -27.01 14.97 49.26
N GLU A 1065 -25.89 14.26 49.15
CA GLU A 1065 -24.62 14.71 49.75
C GLU A 1065 -23.80 15.41 48.66
N MET A 1066 -23.30 16.62 48.97
CA MET A 1066 -22.49 17.48 48.08
C MET A 1066 -21.61 16.67 47.11
N THR A 1067 -22.04 16.58 45.85
CA THR A 1067 -21.41 15.71 44.85
C THR A 1067 -19.99 16.18 44.57
N SER A 1068 -19.01 15.44 45.08
CA SER A 1068 -17.59 15.69 44.78
C SER A 1068 -17.31 15.34 43.33
N HIS A 1069 -16.61 16.23 42.62
CA HIS A 1069 -16.28 16.05 41.21
C HIS A 1069 -15.15 15.02 41.06
N CYS A 1070 -15.41 13.88 40.41
CA CYS A 1070 -14.40 12.85 40.14
C CYS A 1070 -14.33 12.60 38.63
N CYS A 1071 -13.16 12.88 38.03
CA CYS A 1071 -12.95 12.77 36.58
C CYS A 1071 -11.93 11.70 36.18
N LEU A 1072 -11.11 11.24 37.14
CA LEU A 1072 -10.09 10.21 36.97
C LEU A 1072 -10.40 9.09 37.96
N HIS A 1073 -10.68 7.92 37.42
CA HIS A 1073 -11.15 6.76 38.18
C HIS A 1073 -10.05 5.68 38.21
N VAL A 1074 -10.17 4.76 39.16
CA VAL A 1074 -9.24 3.64 39.35
C VAL A 1074 -10.04 2.35 39.46
N TYR A 1075 -9.51 1.25 38.91
CA TYR A 1075 -10.19 -0.05 38.88
C TYR A 1075 -11.62 0.06 38.31
N SER A 1076 -11.85 0.98 37.39
CA SER A 1076 -13.18 1.31 36.86
C SER A 1076 -13.33 0.93 35.39
N ALA A 1077 -14.56 0.97 34.90
CA ALA A 1077 -14.86 0.93 33.47
C ALA A 1077 -15.81 2.08 33.12
N VAL A 1078 -15.41 2.94 32.18
CA VAL A 1078 -16.17 4.08 31.68
C VAL A 1078 -16.77 3.73 30.33
N TYR A 1079 -18.09 3.88 30.22
CA TYR A 1079 -18.86 3.55 29.02
C TYR A 1079 -19.33 4.82 28.33
N LEU A 1080 -19.16 4.92 27.02
CA LEU A 1080 -19.76 5.94 26.17
C LEU A 1080 -20.74 5.31 25.20
N LEU A 1081 -21.96 5.85 25.17
CA LEU A 1081 -23.03 5.43 24.28
C LEU A 1081 -23.42 6.60 23.37
N VAL A 1082 -23.47 6.38 22.07
CA VAL A 1082 -23.86 7.40 21.09
C VAL A 1082 -25.23 7.08 20.52
N SER A 1083 -26.15 8.02 20.66
CA SER A 1083 -27.53 7.92 20.16
C SER A 1083 -27.82 9.00 19.13
N TYR A 1084 -28.80 8.74 18.28
CA TYR A 1084 -29.25 9.60 17.19
C TYR A 1084 -30.77 9.74 17.22
N THR A 1085 -31.23 10.98 17.15
CA THR A 1085 -32.65 11.33 17.01
C THR A 1085 -32.84 11.89 15.60
N PRO A 1086 -33.55 11.21 14.68
CA PRO A 1086 -33.82 11.73 13.35
C PRO A 1086 -34.53 13.08 13.42
N ALA A 1087 -34.27 13.97 12.45
CA ALA A 1087 -35.01 15.21 12.36
C ALA A 1087 -36.47 14.95 12.00
N HIS A 1088 -37.37 15.81 12.48
CA HIS A 1088 -38.77 15.77 12.06
C HIS A 1088 -38.88 16.02 10.55
N PRO A 1089 -39.79 15.32 9.84
CA PRO A 1089 -40.07 15.55 8.43
C PRO A 1089 -40.50 16.98 8.10
#